data_AF-A0A162N332-F1
#
_entry.id   AF-A0A162N332-F1
#
_cell.length_a   1.000
_cell.length_b   1.000
_cell.length_c   1.000
_cell.angle_alpha   90.00
_cell.angle_beta   90.00
_cell.angle_gamma   90.00
#
_symmetry.space_group_name_H-M   'P 1'
#
loop_
_entity.id
_entity.type
_entity.pdbx_description
1 polymer ?
#
loop_
_entity_poly.entity_id
_entity_poly.type
_entity_poly.pdbx_seq_one_letter_code
_entity_poly.pdbx_strand_id
1 'polypeptide(L)'
;MKEHIRLEDLQETIVDAVVLTRELGIEYLWVDALCIVQDSKEDWEQESTKMASLYANAIITIASVSTESAAVPFLRHENSAEAAKHQRRVLTHTVHTDNGPAVIKARLVEQSGIHWRWQNDSDERSPKEPWAKRGWTLQEQVLSSRLLMLSSTEMQWVCKQAETCECLSTLNRRRQFGRIPLAQLADTGETFHFWHKLVENYSNRSLSQCSDRLPAISGIAEVVQQKTNSRYIAGLWEDNIDLDLLWHKTGDLDTAEGSDPQAPSFSWASVDGEVDYYCFRNGKEPYRKSTTVLSIEACPSVQAPLGRVTGGRLTLRGPLAPGRIVRYSEGGWAAIDLGNRRFEFIPDSHLGCITTANGDQVEGVACRRHRYGQAGVEPLATPGRHVRTVRVLSPGMRCWVLRLGEFAPRHQKSADWGAELMVLGIANGSTDPSQSSTVDENGFEKLHLGVTDDEGTTQRIPGSIEAVGGRVIRKRKRNCLSCLRCHRLKVKCDKELPCGRCKSSGNGRECYYSYNKGRNEGKFPCPTAPTGTNEDESTLLAPWQVQHKVRGSSHWRDLMAKIMSLGGKDTQPLVKALQSIATNACLANFTLPGNFPFGTPGTAKYYPRDAVVRLVESERHNIQDFVDMYFTMFDCVNPIVDESIFSAELDLYWKEPYTTNVCWMAQFLMVIGLGRFGMDEENPALAIEFMTAAEACLMQTTFMFRPNLLTLKTLCLAFVAKQVCNATCWASDSAWSSMGLLIRTAHIYGLPEDRIDVDDGATKAEKEARRKLWLTILYLDVKGAIATGMTPLTKADELGSYFAQMPEWGSSNPLQSVLHQALPTVFTVVGHLNSKKEHISFPDVLQYNARLRELMGYAARVCQNPIQKMTMDIFLRRCLMVLQRPYALHADGPSLFAESYWSSLECALALLMHYRDLWCNDLGLRLHLVGRAFVLDFFSATLTTYVHLLRPDAPLTSASTTSGAAIPPRQIILDTLRSCVEIWESERESSVCYKTGYDLLQGILDLLPTSMDS
;
A
#
# COMPACT_ATOMS: atom_id res chain seq x y z
N MET A 1 -30.15 36.35 -6.31
CA MET A 1 -28.91 36.60 -5.54
C MET A 1 -28.74 38.11 -5.37
N LYS A 2 -27.80 38.59 -4.55
CA LYS A 2 -27.38 40.00 -4.56
C LYS A 2 -26.28 40.17 -5.61
N GLU A 3 -26.40 41.19 -6.45
CA GLU A 3 -25.38 41.54 -7.45
C GLU A 3 -24.52 42.69 -6.93
N HIS A 4 -23.29 42.83 -7.45
CA HIS A 4 -22.35 43.91 -7.12
C HIS A 4 -22.09 44.15 -5.62
N ILE A 5 -22.01 43.08 -4.82
CA ILE A 5 -21.59 43.15 -3.40
C ILE A 5 -20.18 43.76 -3.32
N ARG A 6 -20.01 44.81 -2.51
CA ARG A 6 -18.70 45.48 -2.32
C ARG A 6 -17.86 44.70 -1.32
N LEU A 7 -16.53 44.73 -1.47
CA LEU A 7 -15.62 44.05 -0.54
C LEU A 7 -15.75 44.58 0.91
N GLU A 8 -16.07 45.86 1.08
CA GLU A 8 -16.32 46.50 2.37
C GLU A 8 -17.66 46.10 3.04
N ASP A 9 -18.56 45.43 2.31
CA ASP A 9 -19.81 44.88 2.87
C ASP A 9 -19.66 43.42 3.36
N LEU A 10 -18.46 42.84 3.23
CA LEU A 10 -18.16 41.44 3.56
C LEU A 10 -17.43 41.30 4.88
N GLN A 11 -17.58 40.13 5.52
CA GLN A 11 -16.86 39.78 6.74
C GLN A 11 -15.36 39.55 6.44
N GLU A 12 -14.48 39.90 7.37
CA GLU A 12 -13.04 39.96 7.15
C GLU A 12 -12.41 38.62 6.70
N THR A 13 -12.89 37.47 7.17
CA THR A 13 -12.44 36.15 6.65
C THR A 13 -12.82 35.95 5.19
N ILE A 14 -13.95 36.50 4.74
CA ILE A 14 -14.39 36.41 3.34
C ILE A 14 -13.54 37.34 2.47
N VAL A 15 -13.22 38.54 2.96
CA VAL A 15 -12.29 39.46 2.27
C VAL A 15 -10.92 38.81 2.10
N ASP A 16 -10.36 38.21 3.15
CA ASP A 16 -9.09 37.48 3.08
C ASP A 16 -9.16 36.24 2.16
N ALA A 17 -10.28 35.52 2.15
CA ALA A 17 -10.49 34.41 1.23
C ALA A 17 -10.57 34.87 -0.23
N VAL A 18 -11.21 36.01 -0.53
CA VAL A 18 -11.22 36.59 -1.89
C VAL A 18 -9.83 37.04 -2.33
N VAL A 19 -9.03 37.65 -1.43
CA VAL A 19 -7.64 38.00 -1.71
C VAL A 19 -6.82 36.75 -2.02
N LEU A 20 -6.84 35.74 -1.14
CA LEU A 20 -6.09 34.49 -1.34
C LEU A 20 -6.51 33.75 -2.61
N THR A 21 -7.81 33.72 -2.94
CA THR A 21 -8.32 33.07 -4.15
C THR A 21 -7.80 33.75 -5.43
N ARG A 22 -7.69 35.09 -5.43
CA ARG A 22 -7.12 35.87 -6.54
C ARG A 22 -5.61 35.67 -6.68
N GLU A 23 -4.86 35.68 -5.58
CA GLU A 23 -3.40 35.40 -5.60
C GLU A 23 -3.09 33.96 -6.07
N LEU A 24 -4.01 33.02 -5.84
CA LEU A 24 -3.95 31.65 -6.37
C LEU A 24 -4.37 31.54 -7.86
N GLY A 25 -4.76 32.65 -8.50
CA GLY A 25 -5.19 32.67 -9.91
C GLY A 25 -6.55 32.00 -10.15
N ILE A 26 -7.41 31.90 -9.13
CA ILE A 26 -8.72 31.24 -9.20
C ILE A 26 -9.82 32.32 -9.34
N GLU A 27 -10.74 32.12 -10.28
CA GLU A 27 -11.82 33.08 -10.59
C GLU A 27 -13.00 33.00 -9.61
N TYR A 28 -13.37 31.78 -9.17
CA TYR A 28 -14.60 31.52 -8.41
C TYR A 28 -14.31 31.09 -6.97
N LEU A 29 -15.00 31.71 -6.01
CA LEU A 29 -15.03 31.34 -4.59
C LEU A 29 -16.47 31.00 -4.20
N TRP A 30 -16.66 29.88 -3.50
CA TRP A 30 -17.94 29.49 -2.90
C TRP A 30 -17.85 29.70 -1.38
N VAL A 31 -18.90 30.29 -0.78
CA VAL A 31 -19.02 30.53 0.67
C VAL A 31 -20.48 30.27 1.06
N ASP A 32 -20.70 29.45 2.08
CA ASP A 32 -22.04 29.06 2.57
C ASP A 32 -22.96 30.27 2.82
N ALA A 33 -22.46 31.28 3.55
CA ALA A 33 -23.18 32.51 3.90
C ALA A 33 -23.53 33.44 2.71
N LEU A 34 -22.96 33.19 1.52
CA LEU A 34 -23.22 33.97 0.29
C LEU A 34 -23.92 33.16 -0.80
N CYS A 35 -23.69 31.85 -0.85
CA CYS A 35 -24.15 30.97 -1.91
C CYS A 35 -25.43 30.18 -1.56
N ILE A 36 -25.80 30.09 -0.27
CA ILE A 36 -27.06 29.46 0.19
C ILE A 36 -28.04 30.56 0.62
N VAL A 37 -29.32 30.44 0.28
CA VAL A 37 -30.37 31.39 0.66
C VAL A 37 -30.77 31.18 2.12
N GLN A 38 -30.13 31.93 3.03
CA GLN A 38 -30.26 31.78 4.48
C GLN A 38 -31.72 31.87 5.01
N ASP A 39 -32.59 32.57 4.29
CA ASP A 39 -34.01 32.75 4.66
C ASP A 39 -34.94 31.61 4.16
N SER A 40 -34.45 30.63 3.39
CA SER A 40 -35.24 29.46 2.93
C SER A 40 -34.72 28.16 3.51
N LYS A 41 -35.60 27.45 4.21
CA LYS A 41 -35.33 26.12 4.76
C LYS A 41 -35.23 25.05 3.66
N GLU A 42 -35.98 25.22 2.58
CA GLU A 42 -36.02 24.32 1.43
C GLU A 42 -34.76 24.44 0.57
N ASP A 43 -34.22 25.66 0.41
CA ASP A 43 -32.92 25.90 -0.24
C ASP A 43 -31.79 25.34 0.63
N TRP A 44 -31.82 25.61 1.94
CA TRP A 44 -30.85 25.07 2.90
C TRP A 44 -30.85 23.54 2.96
N GLU A 45 -32.02 22.87 3.02
CA GLU A 45 -32.07 21.40 2.99
C GLU A 45 -31.48 20.87 1.68
N GLN A 46 -31.77 21.49 0.53
CA GLN A 46 -31.19 21.09 -0.77
C GLN A 46 -29.67 21.31 -0.85
N GLU A 47 -29.16 22.49 -0.53
CA GLU A 47 -27.71 22.78 -0.59
C GLU A 47 -26.93 21.98 0.45
N SER A 48 -27.51 21.66 1.60
CA SER A 48 -26.87 20.79 2.61
C SER A 48 -26.52 19.41 2.05
N THR A 49 -27.35 18.84 1.16
CA THR A 49 -27.05 17.56 0.49
C THR A 49 -25.89 17.69 -0.51
N LYS A 50 -25.70 18.87 -1.12
CA LYS A 50 -24.67 19.11 -2.13
C LYS A 50 -23.28 19.32 -1.53
N MET A 51 -23.18 19.69 -0.24
CA MET A 51 -21.90 19.95 0.45
C MET A 51 -20.84 18.87 0.24
N ALA A 52 -21.22 17.59 0.22
CA ALA A 52 -20.30 16.48 -0.06
C ALA A 52 -19.59 16.64 -1.41
N SER A 53 -20.37 16.92 -2.45
CA SER A 53 -19.90 17.12 -3.82
C SER A 53 -19.10 18.42 -3.98
N LEU A 54 -19.47 19.48 -3.25
CA LEU A 54 -18.76 20.77 -3.28
C LEU A 54 -17.33 20.61 -2.76
N TYR A 55 -17.15 20.06 -1.55
CA TYR A 55 -15.81 19.83 -0.98
C TYR A 55 -15.01 18.78 -1.77
N ALA A 56 -15.65 17.71 -2.25
CA ALA A 56 -14.97 16.67 -3.01
C ALA A 56 -14.43 17.13 -4.37
N ASN A 57 -15.09 18.09 -5.02
CA ASN A 57 -14.75 18.58 -6.36
C ASN A 57 -14.08 19.98 -6.37
N ALA A 58 -14.02 20.68 -5.24
CA ALA A 58 -13.31 21.95 -5.12
C ALA A 58 -11.86 21.86 -5.61
N ILE A 59 -11.38 22.92 -6.28
CA ILE A 59 -9.97 23.07 -6.67
C ILE A 59 -9.10 23.08 -5.40
N ILE A 60 -9.50 23.88 -4.42
CA ILE A 60 -8.90 24.01 -3.10
C ILE A 60 -9.99 24.41 -2.11
N THR A 61 -9.97 23.85 -0.91
CA THR A 61 -10.77 24.31 0.23
C THR A 61 -9.86 25.09 1.17
N ILE A 62 -10.22 26.31 1.51
CA ILE A 62 -9.49 27.18 2.43
C ILE A 62 -10.19 27.12 3.79
N ALA A 63 -9.46 26.72 4.84
CA ALA A 63 -9.96 26.65 6.20
C ALA A 63 -9.15 27.59 7.10
N SER A 64 -9.77 28.67 7.56
CA SER A 64 -9.21 29.49 8.64
C SER A 64 -9.42 28.76 9.96
N VAL A 65 -8.36 28.17 10.50
CA VAL A 65 -8.45 27.22 11.62
C VAL A 65 -8.54 27.91 12.98
N SER A 66 -7.82 29.03 13.13
CA SER A 66 -7.62 29.69 14.43
C SER A 66 -8.47 30.95 14.66
N THR A 67 -9.28 31.38 13.68
CA THR A 67 -10.24 32.50 13.85
C THR A 67 -11.52 32.02 14.53
N GLU A 68 -11.91 32.63 15.64
CA GLU A 68 -13.16 32.29 16.36
C GLU A 68 -14.44 32.80 15.66
N SER A 69 -14.32 33.83 14.83
CA SER A 69 -15.43 34.49 14.13
C SER A 69 -15.01 34.95 12.73
N ALA A 70 -15.96 34.96 11.79
CA ALA A 70 -15.76 35.47 10.43
C ALA A 70 -15.41 36.97 10.38
N ALA A 71 -15.66 37.71 11.47
CA ALA A 71 -15.27 39.11 11.62
C ALA A 71 -13.77 39.34 11.91
N VAL A 72 -12.97 38.28 12.03
CA VAL A 72 -11.51 38.37 12.32
C VAL A 72 -10.72 37.98 11.07
N PRO A 73 -9.84 38.83 10.52
CA PRO A 73 -8.98 38.45 9.39
C PRO A 73 -7.97 37.36 9.79
N PHE A 74 -7.59 36.51 8.83
CA PHE A 74 -6.60 35.44 9.02
C PHE A 74 -5.27 35.70 8.29
N LEU A 75 -5.26 36.56 7.26
CA LEU A 75 -4.05 37.09 6.62
C LEU A 75 -3.63 38.39 7.30
N ARG A 76 -4.59 39.29 7.56
CA ARG A 76 -4.36 40.63 8.12
C ARG A 76 -4.38 40.63 9.66
N HIS A 77 -3.71 39.66 10.28
CA HIS A 77 -3.45 39.72 11.73
C HIS A 77 -2.47 40.87 12.03
N GLU A 78 -3.01 42.01 12.49
CA GLU A 78 -2.21 43.12 13.02
C GLU A 78 -1.26 42.66 14.14
N ASN A 79 -0.22 43.47 14.40
CA ASN A 79 0.92 43.21 15.29
C ASN A 79 0.56 42.90 16.77
N SER A 80 -0.11 41.79 17.02
CA SER A 80 -0.44 41.34 18.36
C SER A 80 0.82 40.88 19.08
N ALA A 81 0.84 41.07 20.40
CA ALA A 81 1.89 40.53 21.25
C ALA A 81 1.94 38.98 21.20
N GLU A 82 0.99 38.31 20.56
CA GLU A 82 0.92 36.86 20.37
C GLU A 82 1.51 36.37 19.06
N ALA A 83 1.33 37.07 17.94
CA ALA A 83 2.13 36.82 16.74
C ALA A 83 3.64 36.91 17.08
N ALA A 84 4.00 37.92 17.89
CA ALA A 84 5.35 38.09 18.42
C ALA A 84 5.77 37.04 19.48
N LYS A 85 4.86 36.27 20.10
CA LYS A 85 5.19 35.12 20.97
C LYS A 85 5.52 33.87 20.13
N HIS A 86 4.71 33.55 19.13
CA HIS A 86 4.87 32.32 18.33
C HIS A 86 6.17 32.31 17.52
N GLN A 87 6.66 33.48 17.07
CA GLN A 87 7.99 33.62 16.45
C GLN A 87 9.18 33.30 17.40
N ARG A 88 8.98 33.14 18.72
CA ARG A 88 10.05 33.14 19.73
C ARG A 88 10.33 31.78 20.40
N ARG A 89 9.97 30.65 19.77
CA ARG A 89 10.30 29.30 20.26
C ARG A 89 11.14 28.44 19.31
N VAL A 90 12.04 29.08 18.55
CA VAL A 90 13.16 28.40 17.87
C VAL A 90 14.38 28.40 18.80
N LEU A 91 14.53 27.32 19.57
CA LEU A 91 15.74 27.07 20.35
C LEU A 91 16.92 26.94 19.38
N THR A 92 17.83 27.92 19.43
CA THR A 92 19.00 27.99 18.55
C THR A 92 20.24 27.81 19.42
N HIS A 93 21.04 26.78 19.13
CA HIS A 93 22.24 26.46 19.90
C HIS A 93 23.40 26.13 18.97
N THR A 94 24.49 26.89 19.08
CA THR A 94 25.72 26.62 18.34
C THR A 94 26.50 25.53 19.07
N VAL A 95 26.67 24.38 18.44
CA VAL A 95 27.55 23.31 18.89
C VAL A 95 28.86 23.37 18.11
N HIS A 96 29.99 23.27 18.80
CA HIS A 96 31.26 23.07 18.12
C HIS A 96 31.36 21.61 17.69
N THR A 97 31.52 21.39 16.39
CA THR A 97 31.76 20.08 15.77
C THR A 97 33.18 20.06 15.22
N ASP A 98 33.67 18.87 14.84
CA ASP A 98 35.00 18.71 14.26
C ASP A 98 35.17 19.49 12.94
N ASN A 99 34.05 19.78 12.26
CA ASN A 99 33.97 20.61 11.06
C ASN A 99 33.67 22.10 11.35
N GLY A 100 33.83 22.55 12.60
CA GLY A 100 33.56 23.93 13.04
C GLY A 100 32.21 24.14 13.74
N PRO A 101 31.82 25.40 14.01
CA PRO A 101 30.59 25.73 14.72
C PRO A 101 29.34 25.48 13.86
N ALA A 102 28.54 24.48 14.22
CA ALA A 102 27.27 24.16 13.59
C ALA A 102 26.08 24.67 14.43
N VAL A 103 25.04 25.21 13.79
CA VAL A 103 23.89 25.80 14.48
C VAL A 103 22.70 24.84 14.47
N ILE A 104 22.43 24.20 15.61
CA ILE A 104 21.20 23.43 15.83
C ILE A 104 20.04 24.42 16.02
N LYS A 105 18.93 24.17 15.31
CA LYS A 105 17.66 24.89 15.49
C LYS A 105 16.54 23.89 15.76
N ALA A 106 15.81 24.07 16.84
CA ALA A 106 14.65 23.26 17.21
C ALA A 106 13.44 24.18 17.49
N ARG A 107 12.36 24.02 16.72
CA ARG A 107 11.08 24.73 16.92
C ARG A 107 10.15 23.87 17.78
N LEU A 108 9.47 24.46 18.76
CA LEU A 108 8.31 23.81 19.38
C LEU A 108 7.17 23.71 18.35
N VAL A 109 6.73 22.50 18.03
CA VAL A 109 5.56 22.26 17.18
C VAL A 109 4.33 22.24 18.08
N GLU A 110 3.39 23.14 17.83
CA GLU A 110 2.20 23.30 18.66
C GLU A 110 1.09 22.32 18.28
N GLN A 111 0.05 22.19 19.10
CA GLN A 111 -1.05 21.25 18.87
C GLN A 111 -2.18 21.87 18.02
N SER A 112 -1.83 22.63 16.99
CA SER A 112 -2.76 23.26 16.05
C SER A 112 -3.10 22.35 14.87
N GLY A 113 -4.31 22.49 14.30
CA GLY A 113 -4.79 21.80 13.10
C GLY A 113 -4.39 20.32 12.99
N ILE A 114 -3.59 19.94 11.99
CA ILE A 114 -3.15 18.54 11.77
C ILE A 114 -1.98 18.09 12.66
N HIS A 115 -1.37 18.98 13.45
CA HIS A 115 -0.47 18.61 14.54
C HIS A 115 -1.22 18.27 15.83
N TRP A 116 -2.48 18.68 15.99
CA TRP A 116 -3.33 18.26 17.11
C TRP A 116 -3.44 16.73 17.20
N ARG A 117 -3.29 16.20 18.41
CA ARG A 117 -3.22 14.75 18.68
C ARG A 117 -4.50 14.30 19.38
N TRP A 118 -5.24 13.39 18.75
CA TRP A 118 -6.27 12.61 19.45
C TRP A 118 -5.63 11.84 20.61
N GLN A 119 -6.17 12.01 21.82
CA GLN A 119 -5.61 11.44 23.05
C GLN A 119 -6.52 10.34 23.63
N ASN A 120 -5.91 9.41 24.35
CA ASN A 120 -6.64 8.29 24.96
C ASN A 120 -7.39 8.69 26.24
N ASP A 121 -6.97 9.77 26.89
CA ASP A 121 -7.71 10.41 27.98
C ASP A 121 -9.02 11.02 27.46
N SER A 122 -10.06 11.18 28.27
CA SER A 122 -11.29 11.89 27.86
C SER A 122 -11.04 13.40 27.81
N ASP A 123 -10.35 13.91 28.81
CA ASP A 123 -10.35 15.33 29.15
C ASP A 123 -9.46 16.17 28.20
N GLU A 124 -8.69 15.50 27.34
CA GLU A 124 -7.84 16.10 26.31
C GLU A 124 -8.27 15.75 24.85
N ARG A 125 -9.52 15.28 24.62
CA ARG A 125 -10.03 14.95 23.27
C ARG A 125 -10.72 16.07 22.51
N SER A 126 -11.21 17.12 23.17
CA SER A 126 -11.85 18.22 22.44
C SER A 126 -10.82 18.91 21.55
N PRO A 127 -11.11 19.13 20.24
CA PRO A 127 -10.21 19.87 19.37
C PRO A 127 -9.91 21.26 19.95
N LYS A 128 -8.64 21.67 19.97
CA LYS A 128 -8.24 22.93 20.63
C LYS A 128 -8.57 24.16 19.79
N GLU A 129 -8.47 24.04 18.46
CA GLU A 129 -8.72 25.11 17.49
C GLU A 129 -10.22 25.43 17.30
N PRO A 130 -10.61 26.72 17.19
CA PRO A 130 -12.01 27.15 16.99
C PRO A 130 -12.73 26.48 15.81
N TRP A 131 -12.10 26.40 14.64
CA TRP A 131 -12.68 25.75 13.47
C TRP A 131 -12.98 24.27 13.71
N ALA A 132 -12.04 23.54 14.32
CA ALA A 132 -12.18 22.11 14.57
C ALA A 132 -13.19 21.76 15.67
N LYS A 133 -13.56 22.73 16.53
CA LYS A 133 -14.65 22.59 17.51
C LYS A 133 -16.05 22.63 16.88
N ARG A 134 -16.22 23.16 15.66
CA ARG A 134 -17.54 23.23 14.99
C ARG A 134 -17.88 21.89 14.34
N GLY A 135 -19.13 21.42 14.49
CA GLY A 135 -19.56 20.12 13.94
C GLY A 135 -19.48 20.05 12.40
N TRP A 136 -20.06 21.04 11.71
CA TRP A 136 -20.09 21.12 10.24
C TRP A 136 -18.72 21.03 9.56
N THR A 137 -17.66 21.55 10.20
CA THR A 137 -16.30 21.59 9.62
C THR A 137 -15.63 20.21 9.52
N LEU A 138 -16.25 19.17 10.09
CA LEU A 138 -15.80 17.80 9.88
C LEU A 138 -15.97 17.36 8.41
N GLN A 139 -17.00 17.83 7.69
CA GLN A 139 -17.16 17.54 6.26
C GLN A 139 -16.05 18.20 5.44
N GLU A 140 -15.77 19.48 5.72
CA GLU A 140 -14.62 20.22 5.14
C GLU A 140 -13.31 19.45 5.36
N GLN A 141 -13.07 18.92 6.57
CA GLN A 141 -11.82 18.23 6.93
C GLN A 141 -11.66 16.83 6.28
N VAL A 142 -12.77 16.14 5.99
CA VAL A 142 -12.79 14.73 5.56
C VAL A 142 -13.00 14.58 4.05
N LEU A 143 -13.84 15.42 3.44
CA LEU A 143 -14.25 15.28 2.03
C LEU A 143 -13.40 16.10 1.06
N SER A 144 -12.78 17.19 1.52
CA SER A 144 -11.97 18.08 0.68
C SER A 144 -10.83 17.34 -0.04
N SER A 145 -10.77 17.47 -1.36
CA SER A 145 -9.74 16.81 -2.17
C SER A 145 -8.33 17.43 -2.00
N ARG A 146 -8.31 18.73 -1.73
CA ARG A 146 -7.17 19.58 -1.39
C ARG A 146 -7.64 20.60 -0.35
N LEU A 147 -7.01 20.63 0.82
CA LEU A 147 -7.37 21.45 1.96
C LEU A 147 -6.15 22.25 2.43
N LEU A 148 -6.26 23.57 2.42
CA LEU A 148 -5.30 24.50 2.99
C LEU A 148 -5.85 25.04 4.31
N MET A 149 -5.25 24.61 5.41
CA MET A 149 -5.54 25.06 6.76
C MET A 149 -4.56 26.18 7.16
N LEU A 150 -5.12 27.30 7.59
CA LEU A 150 -4.37 28.47 8.05
C LEU A 150 -4.55 28.57 9.56
N SER A 151 -3.48 28.24 10.31
CA SER A 151 -3.48 28.30 11.77
C SER A 151 -2.72 29.53 12.28
N SER A 152 -2.90 29.84 13.57
CA SER A 152 -2.19 30.89 14.32
C SER A 152 -0.65 30.83 14.27
N THR A 153 -0.09 29.72 13.81
CA THR A 153 1.33 29.38 13.92
C THR A 153 1.99 28.96 12.62
N GLU A 154 1.23 28.44 11.65
CA GLU A 154 1.74 27.87 10.40
C GLU A 154 0.62 27.51 9.40
N MET A 155 0.95 27.55 8.11
CA MET A 155 0.15 26.97 7.03
C MET A 155 0.31 25.43 6.98
N GLN A 156 -0.81 24.74 6.78
CA GLN A 156 -0.91 23.28 6.83
C GLN A 156 -1.70 22.79 5.59
N TRP A 157 -1.12 21.90 4.79
CA TRP A 157 -1.70 21.41 3.54
C TRP A 157 -2.00 19.91 3.59
N VAL A 158 -3.16 19.52 3.07
CA VAL A 158 -3.61 18.14 2.97
C VAL A 158 -4.23 17.89 1.60
N CYS A 159 -3.76 16.88 0.87
CA CYS A 159 -4.42 16.37 -0.33
C CYS A 159 -4.35 14.83 -0.42
N LYS A 160 -4.94 14.26 -1.47
CA LYS A 160 -4.96 12.79 -1.72
C LYS A 160 -3.58 12.15 -1.92
N GLN A 161 -2.51 12.93 -2.10
CA GLN A 161 -1.13 12.46 -2.35
C GLN A 161 -0.13 12.83 -1.24
N ALA A 162 -0.30 13.99 -0.60
CA ALA A 162 0.64 14.53 0.36
C ALA A 162 -0.08 15.26 1.50
N GLU A 163 0.52 15.21 2.68
CA GLU A 163 0.18 16.04 3.82
C GLU A 163 1.49 16.77 4.20
N THR A 164 1.48 18.10 4.35
CA THR A 164 2.68 18.90 4.67
C THR A 164 2.33 20.10 5.55
N CYS A 165 3.33 20.70 6.18
CA CYS A 165 3.24 21.88 7.05
C CYS A 165 4.56 22.65 6.99
N GLU A 166 4.53 23.96 7.20
CA GLU A 166 5.73 24.83 7.21
C GLU A 166 6.78 24.41 8.25
N CYS A 167 6.40 23.77 9.36
CA CYS A 167 7.36 23.23 10.33
C CYS A 167 8.03 21.91 9.89
N LEU A 168 7.63 21.34 8.74
CA LEU A 168 8.12 20.08 8.16
C LEU A 168 8.04 18.85 9.09
N SER A 169 7.25 18.93 10.15
CA SER A 169 7.14 17.90 11.19
C SER A 169 6.16 16.77 10.83
N THR A 170 6.34 15.58 11.41
CA THR A 170 5.48 14.42 11.13
C THR A 170 4.05 14.63 11.63
N LEU A 171 3.09 14.48 10.73
CA LEU A 171 1.70 14.93 10.90
C LEU A 171 0.82 13.89 11.63
N ASN A 172 -0.12 14.38 12.45
CA ASN A 172 -0.86 13.54 13.39
C ASN A 172 -2.26 13.11 12.91
N ARG A 173 -2.73 13.58 11.75
CA ARG A 173 -4.05 13.22 11.14
C ARG A 173 -4.30 11.70 11.11
N ARG A 174 -3.24 10.90 10.90
CA ARG A 174 -3.23 9.42 10.96
C ARG A 174 -3.74 8.81 12.27
N ARG A 175 -3.82 9.59 13.35
CA ARG A 175 -4.40 9.21 14.66
C ARG A 175 -5.86 9.63 14.82
N GLN A 176 -6.30 10.69 14.14
CA GLN A 176 -7.66 11.24 14.25
C GLN A 176 -8.67 10.33 13.54
N PHE A 177 -8.43 9.98 12.27
CA PHE A 177 -9.37 9.20 11.45
C PHE A 177 -8.82 7.85 10.93
N GLY A 178 -7.59 7.49 11.31
CA GLY A 178 -6.91 6.27 10.87
C GLY A 178 -5.91 6.47 9.73
N ARG A 179 -5.38 5.37 9.18
CA ARG A 179 -4.23 5.38 8.26
C ARG A 179 -4.58 5.56 6.78
N ILE A 180 -5.82 5.31 6.40
CA ILE A 180 -6.29 5.27 5.01
C ILE A 180 -7.44 6.29 4.91
N PRO A 181 -7.37 7.29 4.00
CA PRO A 181 -8.47 8.22 3.79
C PRO A 181 -9.74 7.49 3.32
N LEU A 182 -10.93 7.97 3.70
CA LEU A 182 -12.23 7.35 3.38
C LEU A 182 -12.33 6.93 1.90
N ALA A 183 -11.94 7.81 0.97
CA ALA A 183 -11.94 7.52 -0.47
C ALA A 183 -11.17 6.25 -0.87
N GLN A 184 -10.08 5.92 -0.15
CA GLN A 184 -9.20 4.77 -0.40
C GLN A 184 -9.58 3.50 0.37
N LEU A 185 -10.55 3.56 1.30
CA LEU A 185 -11.08 2.36 1.96
C LEU A 185 -11.83 1.47 0.96
N ALA A 186 -11.55 0.17 1.00
CA ALA A 186 -12.10 -0.84 0.07
C ALA A 186 -12.74 -2.05 0.78
N ASP A 187 -12.52 -2.20 2.09
CA ASP A 187 -13.19 -3.19 2.93
C ASP A 187 -14.35 -2.55 3.71
N THR A 188 -15.48 -3.22 3.80
CA THR A 188 -16.68 -2.68 4.46
C THR A 188 -16.50 -2.59 5.97
N GLY A 189 -15.81 -3.55 6.59
CA GLY A 189 -15.49 -3.54 8.02
C GLY A 189 -14.49 -2.43 8.38
N GLU A 190 -13.47 -2.17 7.55
CA GLU A 190 -12.61 -1.00 7.72
C GLU A 190 -13.38 0.32 7.54
N THR A 191 -14.41 0.34 6.69
CA THR A 191 -15.27 1.53 6.47
C THR A 191 -16.21 1.79 7.66
N PHE A 192 -16.83 0.76 8.26
CA PHE A 192 -17.61 0.92 9.49
C PHE A 192 -16.71 1.32 10.68
N HIS A 193 -15.51 0.77 10.79
CA HIS A 193 -14.55 1.17 11.84
C HIS A 193 -14.00 2.60 11.66
N PHE A 194 -13.99 3.12 10.43
CA PHE A 194 -13.77 4.55 10.16
C PHE A 194 -14.97 5.38 10.64
N TRP A 195 -16.21 4.95 10.37
CA TRP A 195 -17.42 5.63 10.83
C TRP A 195 -17.48 5.77 12.36
N HIS A 196 -17.18 4.70 13.11
CA HIS A 196 -17.17 4.77 14.59
C HIS A 196 -16.24 5.87 15.13
N LYS A 197 -15.00 5.93 14.65
CA LYS A 197 -14.02 6.97 15.05
C LYS A 197 -14.42 8.36 14.59
N LEU A 198 -15.11 8.45 13.45
CA LEU A 198 -15.63 9.71 12.96
C LEU A 198 -16.75 10.22 13.88
N VAL A 199 -17.62 9.33 14.37
CA VAL A 199 -18.65 9.65 15.39
C VAL A 199 -18.02 10.00 16.75
N GLU A 200 -16.96 9.31 17.19
CA GLU A 200 -16.17 9.71 18.37
C GLU A 200 -15.61 11.14 18.20
N ASN A 201 -15.00 11.46 17.05
CA ASN A 201 -14.46 12.79 16.77
C ASN A 201 -15.52 13.87 16.60
N TYR A 202 -16.70 13.50 16.09
CA TYR A 202 -17.79 14.42 15.77
C TYR A 202 -18.63 14.80 16.99
N SER A 203 -18.92 13.82 17.86
CA SER A 203 -19.77 14.02 19.04
C SER A 203 -19.15 14.99 20.07
N ASN A 204 -17.82 15.09 20.11
CA ASN A 204 -17.06 16.11 20.87
C ASN A 204 -16.87 17.42 20.06
N ARG A 205 -17.84 17.79 19.21
CA ARG A 205 -17.90 19.09 18.50
C ARG A 205 -19.21 19.81 18.81
N SER A 206 -19.13 21.13 18.90
CA SER A 206 -20.26 22.02 19.14
C SER A 206 -21.05 22.30 17.86
N LEU A 207 -22.37 22.40 17.99
CA LEU A 207 -23.30 22.82 16.94
C LEU A 207 -24.10 24.03 17.44
N SER A 208 -24.34 25.02 16.58
CA SER A 208 -25.18 26.18 16.91
C SER A 208 -26.67 25.83 16.96
N GLN A 209 -27.08 24.83 16.18
CA GLN A 209 -28.38 24.16 16.30
C GLN A 209 -28.12 22.66 16.48
N CYS A 210 -28.53 22.09 17.60
CA CYS A 210 -28.38 20.65 17.84
C CYS A 210 -29.19 19.81 16.84
N SER A 211 -30.28 20.32 16.28
CA SER A 211 -31.08 19.69 15.22
C SER A 211 -30.33 19.41 13.91
N ASP A 212 -29.09 19.90 13.78
CA ASP A 212 -28.19 19.61 12.67
C ASP A 212 -27.26 18.40 12.93
N ARG A 213 -27.38 17.72 14.08
CA ARG A 213 -26.48 16.64 14.52
C ARG A 213 -26.36 15.48 13.53
N LEU A 214 -27.36 15.25 12.67
CA LEU A 214 -27.27 14.32 11.53
C LEU A 214 -27.00 15.02 10.17
N PRO A 215 -27.70 16.11 9.77
CA PRO A 215 -27.34 16.89 8.59
C PRO A 215 -25.84 17.23 8.46
N ALA A 216 -25.20 17.65 9.54
CA ALA A 216 -23.82 18.10 9.56
C ALA A 216 -22.76 17.00 9.34
N ILE A 217 -23.15 15.72 9.22
CA ILE A 217 -22.28 14.62 8.73
C ILE A 217 -22.89 13.83 7.56
N SER A 218 -24.06 14.23 7.05
CA SER A 218 -24.82 13.49 6.03
C SER A 218 -24.02 13.23 4.75
N GLY A 219 -23.19 14.18 4.31
CA GLY A 219 -22.30 14.02 3.15
C GLY A 219 -21.17 13.01 3.34
N ILE A 220 -20.78 12.73 4.59
CA ILE A 220 -19.83 11.66 4.92
C ILE A 220 -20.56 10.31 4.98
N ALA A 221 -21.79 10.30 5.51
CA ALA A 221 -22.65 9.12 5.48
C ALA A 221 -22.90 8.66 4.04
N GLU A 222 -23.15 9.57 3.10
CA GLU A 222 -23.35 9.23 1.68
C GLU A 222 -22.17 8.43 1.11
N VAL A 223 -20.93 8.87 1.36
CA VAL A 223 -19.71 8.18 0.87
C VAL A 223 -19.50 6.83 1.56
N VAL A 224 -19.91 6.68 2.83
CA VAL A 224 -19.92 5.39 3.53
C VAL A 224 -21.00 4.45 2.97
N GLN A 225 -22.19 4.97 2.67
CA GLN A 225 -23.28 4.21 2.06
C GLN A 225 -22.89 3.70 0.67
N GLN A 226 -22.33 4.57 -0.19
CA GLN A 226 -21.84 4.19 -1.52
C GLN A 226 -20.74 3.11 -1.47
N LYS A 227 -19.95 3.04 -0.38
CA LYS A 227 -18.87 2.05 -0.20
C LYS A 227 -19.31 0.74 0.44
N THR A 228 -20.34 0.77 1.28
CA THR A 228 -20.84 -0.40 2.02
C THR A 228 -22.07 -1.03 1.38
N ASN A 229 -22.80 -0.27 0.57
CA ASN A 229 -24.19 -0.51 0.15
C ASN A 229 -25.20 -0.66 1.32
N SER A 230 -24.80 -0.29 2.54
CA SER A 230 -25.60 -0.48 3.74
C SER A 230 -26.63 0.64 3.92
N ARG A 231 -27.82 0.31 4.43
CA ARG A 231 -28.87 1.30 4.71
C ARG A 231 -28.48 2.15 5.91
N TYR A 232 -28.44 3.48 5.71
CA TYR A 232 -28.23 4.44 6.79
C TYR A 232 -29.51 4.64 7.60
N ILE A 233 -29.38 4.65 8.93
CA ILE A 233 -30.49 4.71 9.87
C ILE A 233 -30.11 5.66 11.01
N ALA A 234 -30.42 6.94 10.83
CA ALA A 234 -30.29 7.99 11.86
C ALA A 234 -28.92 8.04 12.56
N GLY A 235 -27.82 7.81 11.83
CA GLY A 235 -26.44 7.78 12.38
C GLY A 235 -25.84 6.39 12.53
N LEU A 236 -26.61 5.33 12.31
CA LEU A 236 -26.20 3.92 12.38
C LEU A 236 -26.31 3.23 11.00
N TRP A 237 -25.69 2.06 10.85
CA TRP A 237 -25.72 1.23 9.64
C TRP A 237 -26.42 -0.11 9.85
N GLU A 238 -27.29 -0.51 8.93
CA GLU A 238 -28.07 -1.75 9.05
C GLU A 238 -27.21 -3.03 9.09
N ASP A 239 -26.22 -3.16 8.21
CA ASP A 239 -25.36 -4.37 8.14
C ASP A 239 -24.35 -4.45 9.30
N ASN A 240 -24.15 -3.34 10.03
CA ASN A 240 -23.23 -3.24 11.17
C ASN A 240 -23.95 -3.00 12.50
N ILE A 241 -25.29 -3.11 12.52
CA ILE A 241 -26.14 -2.64 13.62
C ILE A 241 -25.81 -3.27 14.98
N ASP A 242 -25.34 -4.53 14.99
CA ASP A 242 -24.92 -5.23 16.22
C ASP A 242 -23.72 -4.56 16.92
N LEU A 243 -22.93 -3.77 16.18
CA LEU A 243 -21.73 -3.05 16.62
C LEU A 243 -22.00 -1.55 16.76
N ASP A 244 -22.82 -0.98 15.88
CA ASP A 244 -23.22 0.42 15.93
C ASP A 244 -24.07 0.75 17.18
N LEU A 245 -24.85 -0.19 17.71
CA LEU A 245 -25.64 -0.01 18.94
C LEU A 245 -24.81 0.03 20.24
N LEU A 246 -23.48 -0.05 20.17
CA LEU A 246 -22.58 -0.18 21.33
C LEU A 246 -21.94 1.14 21.77
N TRP A 247 -22.35 2.27 21.20
CA TRP A 247 -21.96 3.63 21.62
C TRP A 247 -22.38 3.93 23.06
N HIS A 248 -21.52 4.53 23.89
CA HIS A 248 -21.96 5.10 25.17
C HIS A 248 -21.55 6.58 25.26
N LYS A 249 -22.35 7.40 25.96
CA LYS A 249 -21.96 8.78 26.30
C LYS A 249 -20.74 8.78 27.24
N THR A 250 -19.93 9.83 27.18
CA THR A 250 -18.92 10.14 28.21
C THR A 250 -19.25 11.46 28.90
N GLY A 251 -18.98 11.53 30.21
CA GLY A 251 -19.44 12.63 31.07
C GLY A 251 -20.86 12.40 31.60
N ASP A 252 -21.40 13.40 32.31
CA ASP A 252 -22.68 13.29 33.02
C ASP A 252 -23.91 13.30 32.09
N LEU A 253 -25.00 12.69 32.57
CA LEU A 253 -26.31 12.73 31.92
C LEU A 253 -27.03 14.07 32.18
N ASP A 254 -26.41 15.17 31.74
CA ASP A 254 -27.14 16.41 31.48
C ASP A 254 -28.10 16.19 30.31
N THR A 255 -29.33 15.80 30.63
CA THR A 255 -30.48 15.90 29.73
C THR A 255 -30.95 17.34 29.72
N ALA A 256 -30.88 18.00 28.58
CA ALA A 256 -31.54 19.28 28.36
C ALA A 256 -33.06 19.10 28.48
N GLU A 257 -33.65 19.48 29.61
CA GLU A 257 -35.10 19.45 29.81
C GLU A 257 -35.78 20.34 28.74
N GLY A 258 -36.60 19.72 27.87
CA GLY A 258 -37.47 20.44 26.94
C GLY A 258 -36.98 20.58 25.49
N SER A 259 -35.87 19.95 25.09
CA SER A 259 -35.53 19.82 23.66
C SER A 259 -36.26 18.63 23.03
N ASP A 260 -36.96 18.85 21.90
CA ASP A 260 -37.58 17.77 21.12
C ASP A 260 -36.56 16.70 20.68
N PRO A 261 -36.93 15.40 20.60
CA PRO A 261 -36.01 14.32 20.27
C PRO A 261 -35.55 14.36 18.80
N GLN A 262 -34.29 14.76 18.61
CA GLN A 262 -33.70 15.04 17.28
C GLN A 262 -33.24 13.79 16.51
N ALA A 263 -33.16 12.66 17.22
CA ALA A 263 -32.96 11.33 16.67
C ALA A 263 -33.64 10.29 17.58
N PRO A 264 -33.96 9.08 17.08
CA PRO A 264 -34.50 8.01 17.90
C PRO A 264 -33.55 7.63 19.04
N SER A 265 -34.09 7.34 20.23
CA SER A 265 -33.32 7.04 21.46
C SER A 265 -32.31 5.88 21.41
N PHE A 266 -32.28 5.11 20.32
CA PHE A 266 -31.26 4.08 20.07
C PHE A 266 -30.01 4.60 19.33
N SER A 267 -30.07 5.81 18.74
CA SER A 267 -28.97 6.46 18.04
C SER A 267 -28.11 7.32 18.96
N TRP A 268 -26.81 7.36 18.73
CA TRP A 268 -25.88 8.27 19.42
C TRP A 268 -26.21 9.75 19.18
N ALA A 269 -26.97 10.06 18.12
CA ALA A 269 -27.45 11.41 17.83
C ALA A 269 -28.63 11.85 18.74
N SER A 270 -29.16 10.98 19.61
CA SER A 270 -30.19 11.32 20.59
C SER A 270 -29.63 11.86 21.92
N VAL A 271 -28.30 11.95 22.07
CA VAL A 271 -27.63 12.54 23.24
C VAL A 271 -26.63 13.60 22.82
N ASP A 272 -26.54 14.70 23.58
CA ASP A 272 -25.49 15.69 23.45
C ASP A 272 -24.27 15.38 24.34
N GLY A 273 -23.10 15.85 23.90
CA GLY A 273 -21.79 15.47 24.43
C GLY A 273 -21.07 14.41 23.57
N GLU A 274 -19.85 14.05 24.00
CA GLU A 274 -19.03 13.01 23.37
C GLU A 274 -19.65 11.61 23.57
N VAL A 275 -19.55 10.77 22.54
CA VAL A 275 -19.84 9.34 22.58
C VAL A 275 -18.60 8.53 22.22
N ASP A 276 -18.50 7.32 22.77
CA ASP A 276 -17.31 6.49 22.78
C ASP A 276 -17.66 5.06 22.34
N TYR A 277 -16.88 4.51 21.40
CA TYR A 277 -16.93 3.12 20.96
C TYR A 277 -15.82 2.31 21.66
N TYR A 278 -15.80 2.39 22.99
CA TYR A 278 -14.69 1.99 23.86
C TYR A 278 -14.13 0.58 23.58
N CYS A 279 -15.00 -0.39 23.32
CA CYS A 279 -14.63 -1.78 23.04
C CYS A 279 -13.83 -1.95 21.73
N PHE A 280 -13.95 -1.04 20.77
CA PHE A 280 -13.23 -1.08 19.50
C PHE A 280 -11.81 -0.50 19.56
N ARG A 281 -11.48 0.29 20.60
CA ARG A 281 -10.16 0.92 20.80
C ARG A 281 -8.98 -0.06 20.77
N ASN A 282 -9.25 -1.34 21.06
CA ASN A 282 -8.26 -2.41 21.06
C ASN A 282 -8.29 -3.34 19.83
N GLY A 283 -9.36 -3.30 19.02
CA GLY A 283 -9.44 -3.80 17.63
C GLY A 283 -9.01 -5.25 17.35
N LYS A 284 -8.99 -6.14 18.35
CA LYS A 284 -8.39 -7.49 18.26
C LYS A 284 -9.18 -8.59 18.97
N GLU A 285 -10.28 -8.24 19.63
CA GLU A 285 -11.11 -9.19 20.38
C GLU A 285 -12.42 -9.40 19.64
N PRO A 286 -12.83 -10.66 19.38
CA PRO A 286 -14.07 -10.92 18.69
C PRO A 286 -15.27 -10.59 19.59
N TYR A 287 -16.16 -9.76 19.07
CA TYR A 287 -17.50 -9.60 19.63
C TYR A 287 -18.36 -10.84 19.36
N ARG A 288 -19.32 -11.08 20.25
CA ARG A 288 -20.28 -12.18 20.18
C ARG A 288 -21.65 -11.67 20.60
N LYS A 289 -22.49 -11.32 19.63
CA LYS A 289 -23.85 -10.88 19.88
C LYS A 289 -24.69 -11.93 20.62
N SER A 290 -25.57 -11.43 21.47
CA SER A 290 -26.61 -12.15 22.21
C SER A 290 -28.01 -11.68 21.77
N THR A 291 -28.14 -10.45 21.27
CA THR A 291 -29.34 -9.97 20.56
C THR A 291 -29.36 -10.37 19.08
N THR A 292 -30.55 -10.30 18.49
CA THR A 292 -30.86 -10.31 17.06
C THR A 292 -31.79 -9.14 16.78
N VAL A 293 -31.47 -8.30 15.80
CA VAL A 293 -32.38 -7.27 15.29
C VAL A 293 -33.45 -7.96 14.44
N LEU A 294 -34.73 -7.65 14.69
CA LEU A 294 -35.88 -8.18 13.94
C LEU A 294 -36.39 -7.18 12.90
N SER A 295 -36.42 -5.89 13.24
CA SER A 295 -36.63 -4.80 12.29
C SER A 295 -35.95 -3.53 12.79
N ILE A 296 -35.55 -2.65 11.87
CA ILE A 296 -35.03 -1.33 12.18
C ILE A 296 -35.44 -0.32 11.09
N GLU A 297 -35.97 0.81 11.53
CA GLU A 297 -36.64 1.83 10.72
C GLU A 297 -36.30 3.23 11.24
N ALA A 298 -36.21 4.21 10.34
CA ALA A 298 -36.12 5.63 10.66
C ALA A 298 -37.01 6.42 9.69
N CYS A 299 -37.45 7.61 10.13
CA CYS A 299 -38.31 8.52 9.37
C CYS A 299 -37.50 9.77 8.96
N PRO A 300 -36.72 9.75 7.87
CA PRO A 300 -35.93 10.90 7.43
C PRO A 300 -36.76 11.94 6.66
N SER A 301 -36.18 13.14 6.48
CA SER A 301 -36.69 14.11 5.49
C SER A 301 -36.64 13.49 4.08
N VAL A 302 -37.71 13.69 3.30
CA VAL A 302 -37.78 13.27 1.88
C VAL A 302 -36.74 13.99 1.03
N GLN A 303 -36.37 15.22 1.40
CA GLN A 303 -35.39 16.04 0.69
C GLN A 303 -33.95 15.74 1.12
N ALA A 304 -33.75 15.30 2.37
CA ALA A 304 -32.45 14.99 2.94
C ALA A 304 -32.47 13.60 3.65
N PRO A 305 -32.45 12.48 2.90
CA PRO A 305 -32.65 11.13 3.46
C PRO A 305 -31.57 10.69 4.46
N LEU A 306 -30.39 11.31 4.42
CA LEU A 306 -29.25 11.07 5.33
C LEU A 306 -29.10 12.18 6.39
N GLY A 307 -29.99 13.16 6.40
CA GLY A 307 -29.99 14.32 7.27
C GLY A 307 -30.90 14.14 8.48
N ARG A 308 -31.82 15.09 8.67
CA ARG A 308 -32.69 15.16 9.84
C ARG A 308 -33.77 14.07 9.79
N VAL A 309 -34.09 13.48 10.95
CA VAL A 309 -35.13 12.46 11.11
C VAL A 309 -36.19 12.94 12.10
N THR A 310 -37.44 12.52 11.92
CA THR A 310 -38.57 12.85 12.80
C THR A 310 -38.92 11.73 13.78
N GLY A 311 -38.31 10.55 13.62
CA GLY A 311 -38.58 9.37 14.44
C GLY A 311 -37.93 8.12 13.88
N GLY A 312 -38.22 6.97 14.49
CA GLY A 312 -37.70 5.67 14.10
C GLY A 312 -38.01 4.59 15.14
N ARG A 313 -37.90 3.33 14.73
CA ARG A 313 -38.25 2.15 15.54
C ARG A 313 -37.18 1.09 15.41
N LEU A 314 -36.84 0.46 16.52
CA LEU A 314 -35.90 -0.66 16.60
C LEU A 314 -36.57 -1.82 17.35
N THR A 315 -36.65 -2.97 16.71
CA THR A 315 -37.24 -4.20 17.28
C THR A 315 -36.13 -5.21 17.53
N LEU A 316 -35.83 -5.51 18.81
CA LEU A 316 -34.80 -6.48 19.21
C LEU A 316 -35.41 -7.75 19.82
N ARG A 317 -34.73 -8.88 19.64
CA ARG A 317 -34.92 -10.10 20.43
C ARG A 317 -33.59 -10.50 21.05
N GLY A 318 -33.56 -10.85 22.34
CA GLY A 318 -32.36 -11.31 23.02
C GLY A 318 -32.67 -11.85 24.42
N PRO A 319 -31.67 -12.34 25.15
CA PRO A 319 -31.87 -12.84 26.51
C PRO A 319 -32.18 -11.70 27.47
N LEU A 320 -33.32 -11.79 28.14
CA LEU A 320 -33.68 -10.94 29.27
C LEU A 320 -33.39 -11.66 30.60
N ALA A 321 -32.86 -10.92 31.57
CA ALA A 321 -32.67 -11.37 32.95
C ALA A 321 -33.46 -10.47 33.92
N PRO A 322 -34.24 -11.02 34.86
CA PRO A 322 -34.87 -10.22 35.91
C PRO A 322 -33.82 -9.77 36.94
N GLY A 323 -33.98 -8.55 37.45
CA GLY A 323 -33.13 -8.00 38.50
C GLY A 323 -33.84 -7.01 39.41
N ARG A 324 -33.11 -6.50 40.39
CA ARG A 324 -33.58 -5.49 41.34
C ARG A 324 -32.53 -4.40 41.51
N ILE A 325 -32.95 -3.14 41.45
CA ILE A 325 -32.10 -1.99 41.78
C ILE A 325 -31.89 -1.99 43.30
N VAL A 326 -30.62 -1.96 43.74
CA VAL A 326 -30.25 -2.02 45.16
C VAL A 326 -29.65 -0.71 45.66
N ARG A 327 -28.94 0.01 44.79
CA ARG A 327 -28.42 1.36 45.08
C ARG A 327 -28.61 2.25 43.86
N TYR A 328 -28.80 3.53 44.12
CA TYR A 328 -28.74 4.63 43.17
C TYR A 328 -28.08 5.81 43.91
N SER A 329 -27.38 6.68 43.20
CA SER A 329 -26.66 7.83 43.77
C SER A 329 -27.06 9.13 43.09
N GLU A 330 -26.92 10.25 43.79
CA GLU A 330 -27.13 11.57 43.20
C GLU A 330 -26.14 11.84 42.05
N GLY A 331 -24.94 11.26 42.11
CA GLY A 331 -23.95 11.22 41.02
C GLY A 331 -24.21 10.16 39.94
N GLY A 332 -25.47 9.90 39.61
CA GLY A 332 -25.93 9.16 38.42
C GLY A 332 -25.66 7.65 38.36
N TRP A 333 -24.75 7.09 39.16
CA TRP A 333 -24.45 5.65 39.13
C TRP A 333 -25.45 4.82 39.94
N ALA A 334 -25.69 3.60 39.47
CA ALA A 334 -26.65 2.64 40.02
C ALA A 334 -26.03 1.25 40.23
N ALA A 335 -26.64 0.44 41.09
CA ALA A 335 -26.31 -0.96 41.31
C ALA A 335 -27.54 -1.86 41.19
N ILE A 336 -27.43 -2.93 40.41
CA ILE A 336 -28.47 -3.94 40.19
C ILE A 336 -27.98 -5.32 40.63
N ASP A 337 -28.83 -6.07 41.33
CA ASP A 337 -28.63 -7.49 41.59
C ASP A 337 -29.35 -8.32 40.52
N LEU A 338 -28.59 -9.15 39.81
CA LEU A 338 -29.04 -10.09 38.78
C LEU A 338 -28.76 -11.52 39.28
N GLY A 339 -29.75 -12.09 39.97
CA GLY A 339 -29.57 -13.32 40.74
C GLY A 339 -28.47 -13.15 41.80
N ASN A 340 -27.50 -14.06 41.83
CA ASN A 340 -26.44 -14.09 42.85
C ASN A 340 -25.25 -13.13 42.54
N ARG A 341 -25.45 -12.07 41.75
CA ARG A 341 -24.39 -11.12 41.34
C ARG A 341 -24.87 -9.68 41.31
N ARG A 342 -24.05 -8.78 41.86
CA ARG A 342 -24.22 -7.33 41.77
C ARG A 342 -23.43 -6.76 40.59
N PHE A 343 -24.04 -5.84 39.87
CA PHE A 343 -23.41 -5.06 38.80
C PHE A 343 -23.55 -3.57 39.10
N GLU A 344 -22.46 -2.81 38.98
CA GLU A 344 -22.42 -1.36 39.20
C GLU A 344 -22.19 -0.65 37.86
N PHE A 345 -23.03 0.34 37.56
CA PHE A 345 -23.17 0.89 36.22
C PHE A 345 -23.61 2.36 36.22
N ILE A 346 -23.45 3.03 35.09
CA ILE A 346 -23.88 4.41 34.86
C ILE A 346 -24.77 4.39 33.61
N PRO A 347 -26.04 4.82 33.68
CA PRO A 347 -26.87 4.96 32.49
C PRO A 347 -26.21 5.92 31.48
N ASP A 348 -26.25 5.59 30.20
CA ASP A 348 -25.62 6.40 29.13
C ASP A 348 -26.62 7.12 28.22
N SER A 349 -27.89 6.68 28.24
CA SER A 349 -28.97 7.26 27.45
C SER A 349 -30.35 6.82 27.96
N HIS A 350 -31.33 7.71 27.85
CA HIS A 350 -32.74 7.41 28.14
C HIS A 350 -33.39 6.76 26.91
N LEU A 351 -34.06 5.62 27.09
CA LEU A 351 -34.81 4.94 26.03
C LEU A 351 -36.26 5.43 26.05
N GLY A 352 -36.81 5.73 24.87
CA GLY A 352 -38.14 6.33 24.72
C GLY A 352 -39.30 5.35 24.97
N CYS A 353 -40.34 5.42 24.12
CA CYS A 353 -41.46 4.48 24.14
C CYS A 353 -40.98 3.04 23.86
N ILE A 354 -40.86 2.20 24.91
CA ILE A 354 -40.54 0.77 24.79
C ILE A 354 -41.83 -0.04 24.97
N THR A 355 -42.19 -0.81 23.94
CA THR A 355 -43.29 -1.77 23.99
C THR A 355 -42.74 -3.18 24.18
N THR A 356 -43.20 -3.92 25.19
CA THR A 356 -42.83 -5.33 25.39
C THR A 356 -43.52 -6.23 24.35
N ALA A 357 -43.11 -7.50 24.27
CA ALA A 357 -43.79 -8.50 23.44
C ALA A 357 -45.26 -8.75 23.86
N ASN A 358 -45.65 -8.36 25.08
CA ASN A 358 -47.02 -8.48 25.59
C ASN A 358 -47.86 -7.20 25.33
N GLY A 359 -47.23 -6.12 24.82
CA GLY A 359 -47.87 -4.82 24.60
C GLY A 359 -47.68 -3.81 25.73
N ASP A 360 -47.01 -4.18 26.84
CA ASP A 360 -46.78 -3.27 27.97
C ASP A 360 -45.92 -2.08 27.53
N GLN A 361 -46.28 -0.87 27.94
CA GLN A 361 -45.41 0.30 27.83
C GLN A 361 -44.51 0.40 29.06
N VAL A 362 -43.20 0.48 28.85
CA VAL A 362 -42.20 0.65 29.91
C VAL A 362 -41.20 1.74 29.59
N GLU A 363 -40.78 2.49 30.60
CA GLU A 363 -39.62 3.36 30.53
C GLU A 363 -38.33 2.55 30.72
N GLY A 364 -37.20 3.04 30.20
CA GLY A 364 -35.92 2.35 30.35
C GLY A 364 -34.71 3.22 30.06
N VAL A 365 -33.54 2.68 30.35
CA VAL A 365 -32.24 3.33 30.09
C VAL A 365 -31.27 2.33 29.49
N ALA A 366 -30.39 2.79 28.60
CA ALA A 366 -29.27 1.97 28.14
C ALA A 366 -28.03 2.21 29.00
N CYS A 367 -27.16 1.20 29.04
CA CYS A 367 -25.88 1.22 29.72
C CYS A 367 -24.93 0.23 29.06
N ARG A 368 -24.19 0.68 28.05
CA ARG A 368 -23.25 -0.13 27.28
C ARG A 368 -21.85 -0.19 27.92
N ARG A 369 -21.67 0.33 29.15
CA ARG A 369 -20.42 0.28 29.93
C ARG A 369 -20.65 0.13 31.44
N HIS A 370 -20.05 -0.89 32.06
CA HIS A 370 -20.11 -1.13 33.51
C HIS A 370 -18.79 -0.77 34.24
N ARG A 371 -18.85 -0.57 35.56
CA ARG A 371 -17.67 -0.51 36.46
C ARG A 371 -17.44 -1.89 37.11
N TYR A 372 -16.20 -2.18 37.50
CA TYR A 372 -15.86 -3.43 38.21
C TYR A 372 -15.20 -3.14 39.57
N GLY A 373 -15.88 -3.48 40.67
CA GLY A 373 -15.25 -3.94 41.90
C GLY A 373 -14.35 -2.97 42.69
N GLN A 374 -14.48 -1.65 42.54
CA GLN A 374 -13.80 -0.66 43.39
C GLN A 374 -14.79 0.22 44.17
N ALA A 375 -15.27 -0.32 45.29
CA ALA A 375 -15.92 0.49 46.31
C ALA A 375 -14.89 1.45 46.91
N GLY A 376 -15.14 2.77 46.81
CA GLY A 376 -14.29 3.80 47.40
C GLY A 376 -13.41 4.61 46.43
N VAL A 377 -13.56 4.45 45.11
CA VAL A 377 -13.00 5.41 44.14
C VAL A 377 -14.10 6.40 43.73
N GLU A 378 -13.88 7.66 44.10
CA GLU A 378 -14.75 8.81 43.79
C GLU A 378 -15.05 8.94 42.28
N PRO A 379 -16.12 9.65 41.88
CA PRO A 379 -16.36 9.94 40.46
C PRO A 379 -15.16 10.67 39.83
N LEU A 380 -14.91 10.41 38.54
CA LEU A 380 -13.86 11.07 37.77
C LEU A 380 -14.16 12.55 37.44
N ALA A 381 -15.30 13.06 37.94
CA ALA A 381 -15.65 14.47 37.92
C ALA A 381 -16.06 14.88 39.34
N THR A 382 -15.46 15.97 39.85
CA THR A 382 -15.95 16.67 41.04
C THR A 382 -17.29 17.33 40.70
N PRO A 383 -18.40 17.12 41.45
CA PRO A 383 -19.72 17.57 41.02
C PRO A 383 -19.88 19.10 40.82
N GLY A 384 -19.80 19.52 39.57
CA GLY A 384 -20.07 20.90 39.14
C GLY A 384 -21.57 21.20 39.07
N ARG A 385 -22.22 21.43 40.22
CA ARG A 385 -23.59 21.98 40.38
C ARG A 385 -24.70 21.39 39.47
N HIS A 386 -25.58 20.59 40.09
CA HIS A 386 -26.92 20.21 39.59
C HIS A 386 -27.00 19.09 38.54
N VAL A 387 -26.31 17.96 38.77
CA VAL A 387 -26.72 16.68 38.16
C VAL A 387 -28.20 16.43 38.47
N ARG A 388 -29.05 16.41 37.43
CA ARG A 388 -30.50 16.16 37.57
C ARG A 388 -30.77 14.67 37.61
N THR A 389 -31.65 14.24 38.52
CA THR A 389 -31.88 12.82 38.78
C THR A 389 -32.61 12.11 37.64
N VAL A 390 -32.08 10.94 37.23
CA VAL A 390 -32.73 10.03 36.30
C VAL A 390 -33.94 9.40 37.01
N ARG A 391 -35.11 10.06 36.90
CA ARG A 391 -36.34 9.71 37.64
C ARG A 391 -36.85 8.27 37.44
N VAL A 392 -36.39 7.60 36.38
CA VAL A 392 -36.75 6.22 36.01
C VAL A 392 -36.22 5.17 36.99
N LEU A 393 -35.16 5.46 37.76
CA LEU A 393 -34.48 4.50 38.63
C LEU A 393 -34.62 4.87 40.11
N SER A 394 -35.12 3.95 40.94
CA SER A 394 -35.09 4.07 42.41
C SER A 394 -34.73 2.75 43.12
N PRO A 395 -34.09 2.81 44.30
CA PRO A 395 -33.73 1.60 45.05
C PRO A 395 -34.97 0.78 45.44
N GLY A 396 -34.91 -0.53 45.21
CA GLY A 396 -36.01 -1.47 45.45
C GLY A 396 -36.79 -1.87 44.21
N MET A 397 -36.77 -1.09 43.12
CA MET A 397 -37.49 -1.41 41.89
C MET A 397 -37.04 -2.75 41.29
N ARG A 398 -38.01 -3.55 40.86
CA ARG A 398 -37.78 -4.67 39.93
C ARG A 398 -37.52 -4.10 38.54
N CYS A 399 -36.61 -4.71 37.79
CA CYS A 399 -36.24 -4.30 36.44
C CYS A 399 -35.86 -5.53 35.60
N TRP A 400 -35.85 -5.37 34.27
CA TRP A 400 -35.32 -6.38 33.35
C TRP A 400 -34.05 -5.88 32.68
N VAL A 401 -33.11 -6.79 32.43
CA VAL A 401 -31.88 -6.52 31.70
C VAL A 401 -31.87 -7.30 30.40
N LEU A 402 -31.90 -6.61 29.27
CA LEU A 402 -31.60 -7.17 27.95
C LEU A 402 -30.10 -7.03 27.67
N ARG A 403 -29.44 -8.13 27.30
CA ARG A 403 -27.99 -8.18 27.02
C ARG A 403 -27.70 -8.16 25.52
N LEU A 404 -26.90 -7.20 25.05
CA LEU A 404 -26.55 -7.09 23.62
C LEU A 404 -25.50 -8.12 23.18
N GLY A 405 -24.41 -8.33 23.95
CA GLY A 405 -23.37 -9.29 23.58
C GLY A 405 -22.28 -9.59 24.64
N GLU A 406 -21.11 -9.99 24.13
CA GLU A 406 -19.84 -10.11 24.86
C GLU A 406 -18.59 -10.00 23.98
N PHE A 407 -17.53 -9.42 24.55
CA PHE A 407 -16.16 -9.50 24.02
C PHE A 407 -15.38 -10.63 24.71
N ALA A 408 -14.50 -11.32 23.98
CA ALA A 408 -13.70 -12.42 24.52
C ALA A 408 -12.43 -11.93 25.26
N PRO A 409 -12.26 -12.17 26.57
CA PRO A 409 -11.22 -11.53 27.38
C PRO A 409 -9.78 -11.98 27.06
N ARG A 410 -8.83 -11.03 27.04
CA ARG A 410 -7.38 -11.30 26.81
C ARG A 410 -6.68 -12.09 27.92
N HIS A 411 -7.10 -11.97 29.17
CA HIS A 411 -6.35 -12.46 30.32
C HIS A 411 -7.21 -13.27 31.28
N GLN A 412 -6.76 -14.49 31.57
CA GLN A 412 -7.48 -15.51 32.35
C GLN A 412 -7.67 -15.17 33.85
N LYS A 413 -7.27 -13.97 34.30
CA LYS A 413 -7.54 -13.41 35.63
C LYS A 413 -8.76 -12.48 35.67
N SER A 414 -9.29 -12.10 34.51
CA SER A 414 -10.49 -11.29 34.35
C SER A 414 -11.50 -12.19 33.63
N ALA A 415 -12.43 -12.74 34.42
CA ALA A 415 -13.52 -13.61 33.95
C ALA A 415 -14.76 -12.74 33.68
N ASP A 416 -14.50 -11.58 33.07
CA ASP A 416 -15.39 -10.42 33.13
C ASP A 416 -16.46 -10.57 32.06
N TRP A 417 -17.71 -10.41 32.47
CA TRP A 417 -18.86 -10.55 31.58
C TRP A 417 -19.01 -9.22 30.85
N GLY A 418 -18.50 -9.16 29.61
CA GLY A 418 -18.55 -7.99 28.74
C GLY A 418 -19.96 -7.66 28.25
N ALA A 419 -20.91 -7.49 29.16
CA ALA A 419 -22.29 -7.15 28.83
C ALA A 419 -22.42 -5.64 28.59
N GLU A 420 -22.77 -5.27 27.36
CA GLU A 420 -23.57 -4.07 27.13
C GLU A 420 -25.04 -4.37 27.50
N LEU A 421 -25.63 -3.50 28.31
CA LEU A 421 -26.89 -3.73 29.03
C LEU A 421 -27.94 -2.71 28.59
N MET A 422 -29.19 -3.14 28.45
CA MET A 422 -30.36 -2.26 28.44
C MET A 422 -31.22 -2.59 29.66
N VAL A 423 -31.53 -1.60 30.48
CA VAL A 423 -32.29 -1.74 31.74
C VAL A 423 -33.69 -1.21 31.52
N LEU A 424 -34.68 -2.09 31.61
CA LEU A 424 -36.10 -1.80 31.48
C LEU A 424 -36.72 -1.67 32.87
N GLY A 425 -37.45 -0.58 33.13
CA GLY A 425 -38.32 -0.44 34.29
C GLY A 425 -39.51 -1.41 34.23
N ILE A 426 -40.22 -1.58 35.35
CA ILE A 426 -41.39 -2.47 35.43
C ILE A 426 -42.62 -1.73 35.92
N ALA A 427 -43.67 -1.81 35.08
CA ALA A 427 -45.10 -1.71 35.37
C ALA A 427 -45.54 -0.91 36.61
N ASN A 428 -46.20 0.23 36.35
CA ASN A 428 -47.03 0.90 37.33
C ASN A 428 -48.21 0.00 37.74
N GLY A 429 -48.32 -0.24 39.05
CA GLY A 429 -49.46 -0.90 39.70
C GLY A 429 -49.56 -0.43 41.14
N SER A 430 -50.39 0.58 41.39
CA SER A 430 -50.80 1.01 42.73
C SER A 430 -51.58 -0.13 43.42
N THR A 431 -51.66 -0.23 44.75
CA THR A 431 -51.96 0.84 45.74
C THR A 431 -51.38 0.58 47.15
N ASP A 432 -51.20 1.67 47.89
CA ASP A 432 -51.43 1.85 49.35
C ASP A 432 -50.93 0.78 50.37
N PRO A 433 -49.92 1.08 51.22
CA PRO A 433 -49.39 0.16 52.22
C PRO A 433 -50.19 0.16 53.54
N SER A 434 -51.51 -0.12 53.52
CA SER A 434 -52.34 -0.02 54.73
C SER A 434 -53.49 -1.05 54.89
N GLN A 435 -53.18 -2.36 54.95
CA GLN A 435 -53.91 -3.32 55.83
C GLN A 435 -53.22 -4.70 55.97
N SER A 436 -53.43 -5.34 57.14
CA SER A 436 -53.18 -6.75 57.54
C SER A 436 -52.56 -7.73 56.51
N SER A 437 -51.38 -8.32 56.75
CA SER A 437 -51.14 -9.51 57.61
C SER A 437 -52.04 -10.72 57.28
N THR A 438 -51.54 -11.92 57.00
CA THR A 438 -50.50 -12.66 57.77
C THR A 438 -49.32 -13.19 56.96
N VAL A 439 -48.31 -13.71 57.67
CA VAL A 439 -47.12 -14.40 57.15
C VAL A 439 -47.43 -15.89 56.94
N ASP A 440 -46.80 -16.52 55.95
CA ASP A 440 -46.31 -17.90 56.08
C ASP A 440 -45.05 -18.11 55.21
N GLU A 441 -44.19 -19.08 55.58
CA GLU A 441 -42.89 -19.29 54.93
C GLU A 441 -42.94 -20.31 53.78
N ASN A 442 -42.08 -20.11 52.77
CA ASN A 442 -41.83 -21.01 51.61
C ASN A 442 -42.92 -21.05 50.51
N GLY A 443 -43.01 -20.00 49.69
CA GLY A 443 -43.84 -19.97 48.47
C GLY A 443 -43.09 -19.49 47.21
N PHE A 444 -42.64 -20.42 46.36
CA PHE A 444 -42.21 -20.13 44.99
C PHE A 444 -43.39 -20.35 44.02
N GLU A 445 -44.09 -19.29 43.62
CA GLU A 445 -45.05 -19.40 42.51
C GLU A 445 -44.31 -19.59 41.17
N LYS A 446 -44.66 -20.66 40.46
CA LYS A 446 -44.22 -20.91 39.08
C LYS A 446 -45.28 -20.38 38.11
N LEU A 447 -44.92 -19.39 37.31
CA LEU A 447 -45.68 -19.08 36.08
C LEU A 447 -45.20 -20.00 34.96
N HIS A 448 -46.04 -20.97 34.60
CA HIS A 448 -45.81 -21.86 33.46
C HIS A 448 -46.20 -21.17 32.13
N LEU A 449 -45.33 -21.27 31.14
CA LEU A 449 -45.71 -21.27 29.73
C LEU A 449 -45.26 -22.62 29.15
N GLY A 450 -46.23 -23.42 28.73
CA GLY A 450 -45.99 -24.77 28.21
C GLY A 450 -46.02 -24.81 26.69
N VAL A 451 -45.26 -25.75 26.14
CA VAL A 451 -45.47 -26.31 24.79
C VAL A 451 -45.49 -27.82 24.97
N THR A 452 -46.49 -28.47 24.39
CA THR A 452 -46.69 -29.93 24.48
C THR A 452 -46.24 -30.59 23.19
N ASP A 453 -45.31 -31.55 23.29
CA ASP A 453 -45.09 -32.56 22.26
C ASP A 453 -46.18 -33.65 22.37
N ASP A 454 -46.54 -34.28 21.25
CA ASP A 454 -47.34 -35.52 21.23
C ASP A 454 -46.97 -36.37 19.98
N GLU A 455 -47.06 -37.70 20.07
CA GLU A 455 -46.51 -38.64 19.07
C GLU A 455 -47.57 -39.23 18.11
N GLY A 456 -47.20 -39.70 16.90
CA GLY A 456 -48.23 -40.11 15.91
C GLY A 456 -47.85 -40.84 14.61
N THR A 457 -46.85 -41.73 14.59
CA THR A 457 -46.69 -42.84 13.59
C THR A 457 -46.95 -42.62 12.08
N THR A 458 -45.88 -42.28 11.36
CA THR A 458 -45.32 -42.99 10.17
C THR A 458 -46.18 -43.60 9.05
N GLN A 459 -45.82 -43.24 7.80
CA GLN A 459 -45.35 -44.07 6.64
C GLN A 459 -45.47 -43.22 5.34
N ARG A 460 -44.84 -43.42 4.17
CA ARG A 460 -43.83 -44.30 3.50
C ARG A 460 -43.43 -43.53 2.19
N ILE A 461 -42.40 -43.75 1.36
CA ILE A 461 -41.09 -44.47 1.23
C ILE A 461 -40.50 -43.99 -0.15
N PRO A 462 -39.24 -44.23 -0.62
CA PRO A 462 -38.00 -44.75 -0.04
C PRO A 462 -36.76 -43.81 -0.21
N GLY A 463 -35.54 -44.25 0.19
CA GLY A 463 -34.25 -43.65 -0.21
C GLY A 463 -33.58 -42.72 0.83
N SER A 464 -33.04 -43.13 1.99
CA SER A 464 -32.30 -44.33 2.43
C SER A 464 -30.96 -44.54 1.71
N ILE A 465 -29.78 -44.72 2.34
CA ILE A 465 -29.29 -44.86 3.75
C ILE A 465 -27.79 -44.41 3.70
N GLU A 466 -27.10 -43.83 4.71
CA GLU A 466 -26.70 -44.35 6.03
C GLU A 466 -26.09 -43.23 6.93
N ALA A 467 -25.74 -43.51 8.20
CA ALA A 467 -25.23 -42.50 9.14
C ALA A 467 -23.95 -42.92 9.91
N VAL A 468 -23.01 -41.98 10.10
CA VAL A 468 -21.84 -42.10 11.00
C VAL A 468 -21.64 -40.79 11.78
N GLY A 469 -21.30 -40.88 13.07
CA GLY A 469 -21.50 -39.80 14.05
C GLY A 469 -20.60 -38.55 13.96
N GLY A 470 -21.19 -37.38 14.27
CA GLY A 470 -20.53 -36.07 14.32
C GLY A 470 -19.78 -35.77 15.62
N ARG A 471 -18.59 -35.14 15.52
CA ARG A 471 -17.67 -34.90 16.65
C ARG A 471 -17.86 -33.55 17.36
N VAL A 472 -17.51 -33.53 18.65
CA VAL A 472 -17.35 -32.31 19.48
C VAL A 472 -16.37 -31.31 18.85
N ILE A 473 -16.83 -30.09 18.53
CA ILE A 473 -16.01 -29.03 17.95
C ILE A 473 -15.40 -28.13 19.04
N ARG A 474 -14.25 -28.53 19.59
CA ARG A 474 -13.38 -27.63 20.37
C ARG A 474 -12.77 -26.57 19.43
N LYS A 475 -13.03 -25.27 19.66
CA LYS A 475 -12.29 -24.18 18.97
C LYS A 475 -10.80 -24.26 19.35
N ARG A 476 -10.00 -24.84 18.45
CA ARG A 476 -8.53 -25.00 18.61
C ARG A 476 -7.86 -23.63 18.72
N LYS A 477 -6.82 -23.52 19.55
CA LYS A 477 -5.75 -22.52 19.32
C LYS A 477 -5.25 -22.74 17.89
N ARG A 478 -5.51 -21.79 16.99
CA ARG A 478 -4.94 -21.84 15.64
C ARG A 478 -3.45 -21.49 15.77
N ASN A 479 -2.60 -22.51 15.62
CA ASN A 479 -1.16 -22.29 15.53
C ASN A 479 -0.86 -21.27 14.42
N CYS A 480 0.16 -20.44 14.60
CA CYS A 480 0.65 -19.59 13.52
C CYS A 480 1.23 -20.51 12.44
N LEU A 481 0.46 -20.73 11.35
CA LEU A 481 0.81 -21.68 10.28
C LEU A 481 1.91 -21.13 9.37
N SER A 482 2.12 -19.81 9.37
CA SER A 482 3.28 -19.15 8.77
C SER A 482 4.38 -18.95 9.82
N CYS A 483 5.64 -18.86 9.39
CA CYS A 483 6.73 -18.56 10.32
C CYS A 483 6.57 -17.16 10.90
N LEU A 484 7.11 -16.92 12.10
CA LEU A 484 6.90 -15.67 12.82
C LEU A 484 7.54 -14.44 12.16
N ARG A 485 8.44 -14.63 11.18
CA ARG A 485 8.97 -13.55 10.34
C ARG A 485 8.03 -13.23 9.17
N CYS A 486 7.54 -14.22 8.42
CA CYS A 486 6.54 -14.00 7.36
C CYS A 486 5.20 -13.47 7.92
N HIS A 487 4.80 -13.93 9.11
CA HIS A 487 3.64 -13.38 9.81
C HIS A 487 3.82 -11.90 10.19
N ARG A 488 4.98 -11.51 10.73
CA ARG A 488 5.31 -10.09 11.02
C ARG A 488 5.31 -9.22 9.76
N LEU A 489 5.85 -9.75 8.66
CA LEU A 489 5.90 -9.08 7.36
C LEU A 489 4.57 -9.16 6.56
N LYS A 490 3.51 -9.79 7.11
CA LYS A 490 2.20 -10.03 6.45
C LYS A 490 2.28 -10.69 5.05
N VAL A 491 3.17 -11.67 4.87
CA VAL A 491 3.43 -12.32 3.56
C VAL A 491 3.19 -13.82 3.56
N LYS A 492 2.84 -14.38 2.38
CA LYS A 492 2.60 -15.81 2.17
C LYS A 492 3.85 -16.62 2.55
N CYS A 493 3.61 -17.74 3.24
CA CYS A 493 4.61 -18.66 3.76
C CYS A 493 4.25 -20.08 3.32
N ASP A 494 5.20 -20.75 2.68
CA ASP A 494 5.22 -22.14 2.22
C ASP A 494 5.12 -23.19 3.35
N LYS A 495 5.50 -22.81 4.58
CA LYS A 495 5.45 -23.59 5.83
C LYS A 495 6.62 -24.56 6.05
N GLU A 496 7.69 -24.47 5.25
CA GLU A 496 8.92 -25.24 5.45
C GLU A 496 9.75 -24.72 6.65
N LEU A 497 10.82 -25.42 7.04
CA LEU A 497 11.73 -24.99 8.11
C LEU A 497 13.21 -25.11 7.67
N PRO A 498 13.92 -24.00 7.42
CA PRO A 498 13.40 -22.64 7.31
C PRO A 498 12.42 -22.52 6.13
N CYS A 499 11.41 -21.67 6.27
CA CYS A 499 10.43 -21.43 5.22
C CYS A 499 11.13 -20.85 4.00
N GLY A 500 10.72 -21.27 2.80
CA GLY A 500 11.23 -20.81 1.52
C GLY A 500 11.45 -19.31 1.54
N ARG A 501 10.39 -18.49 1.67
CA ARG A 501 10.51 -17.02 1.69
C ARG A 501 11.54 -16.45 2.68
N CYS A 502 11.78 -17.09 3.83
CA CYS A 502 12.82 -16.64 4.77
C CYS A 502 14.22 -17.13 4.38
N LYS A 503 14.36 -18.36 3.87
CA LYS A 503 15.58 -18.88 3.23
C LYS A 503 16.01 -17.96 2.08
N SER A 504 15.08 -17.57 1.21
CA SER A 504 15.21 -16.68 0.04
C SER A 504 15.62 -15.24 0.34
N SER A 505 15.26 -14.74 1.52
CA SER A 505 15.67 -13.42 1.99
C SER A 505 16.90 -13.51 2.89
N GLY A 506 17.67 -14.60 2.84
CA GLY A 506 18.83 -14.94 3.68
C GLY A 506 18.53 -15.13 5.18
N ASN A 507 17.35 -14.74 5.63
CA ASN A 507 16.85 -14.79 7.01
C ASN A 507 16.42 -16.22 7.42
N GLY A 508 17.00 -17.27 6.84
CA GLY A 508 16.66 -18.66 7.15
C GLY A 508 16.92 -18.99 8.63
N ARG A 509 18.02 -18.48 9.20
CA ARG A 509 18.36 -18.63 10.63
C ARG A 509 17.35 -17.94 11.57
N GLU A 510 16.61 -16.94 11.08
CA GLU A 510 15.52 -16.27 11.83
C GLU A 510 14.13 -16.89 11.57
N CYS A 511 14.05 -17.99 10.81
CA CYS A 511 12.78 -18.58 10.43
C CYS A 511 12.29 -19.63 11.44
N TYR A 512 11.65 -19.17 12.52
CA TYR A 512 11.05 -20.04 13.53
C TYR A 512 9.51 -19.94 13.55
N TYR A 513 8.86 -21.02 13.98
CA TYR A 513 7.41 -21.13 14.15
C TYR A 513 7.03 -21.13 15.62
N SER A 514 5.87 -20.56 15.95
CA SER A 514 5.40 -20.45 17.34
C SER A 514 5.12 -21.78 18.04
N TYR A 515 5.11 -22.89 17.29
CA TYR A 515 4.83 -24.24 17.80
C TYR A 515 6.08 -25.10 18.02
N ASN A 516 7.27 -24.69 17.55
CA ASN A 516 8.52 -25.45 17.73
C ASN A 516 9.23 -25.14 19.06
N LYS A 517 8.53 -25.35 20.19
CA LYS A 517 9.13 -25.39 21.53
C LYS A 517 8.78 -26.69 22.24
N GLY A 518 9.56 -27.73 21.97
CA GLY A 518 9.53 -28.99 22.69
C GLY A 518 10.93 -29.62 22.73
N ARG A 519 11.28 -30.28 23.83
CA ARG A 519 12.42 -31.20 23.87
C ARG A 519 12.05 -32.44 23.07
N ASN A 520 12.60 -32.59 21.87
CA ASN A 520 13.12 -33.83 21.29
C ASN A 520 13.56 -33.57 19.85
N GLU A 521 14.67 -34.20 19.45
CA GLU A 521 15.16 -34.21 18.08
C GLU A 521 14.33 -35.24 17.29
N GLY A 522 13.44 -34.79 16.40
CA GLY A 522 12.52 -35.70 15.72
C GLY A 522 11.72 -35.06 14.57
N LYS A 523 11.69 -35.74 13.43
CA LYS A 523 10.96 -35.34 12.21
C LYS A 523 9.46 -35.60 12.38
N PHE A 524 8.60 -34.65 12.02
CA PHE A 524 7.19 -34.89 11.69
C PHE A 524 6.75 -34.00 10.51
N PRO A 525 6.12 -34.55 9.45
CA PRO A 525 5.68 -33.79 8.28
C PRO A 525 4.36 -33.04 8.50
N CYS A 526 4.10 -32.01 7.68
CA CYS A 526 2.88 -31.21 7.77
C CYS A 526 1.72 -31.82 6.94
N PRO A 527 0.52 -32.04 7.51
CA PRO A 527 -0.61 -32.66 6.81
C PRO A 527 -1.36 -31.64 5.93
N THR A 528 -0.66 -30.98 5.01
CA THR A 528 -1.27 -30.12 3.98
C THR A 528 -0.39 -29.95 2.73
N ALA A 529 0.52 -30.89 2.46
CA ALA A 529 1.00 -31.10 1.10
C ALA A 529 -0.19 -31.63 0.25
N PRO A 530 -0.42 -31.12 -0.98
CA PRO A 530 -1.45 -31.66 -1.85
C PRO A 530 -1.06 -33.08 -2.26
N THR A 531 -1.92 -34.05 -1.96
CA THR A 531 -1.85 -35.40 -2.56
C THR A 531 -2.21 -35.28 -4.02
N GLY A 532 -1.34 -35.75 -4.93
CA GLY A 532 -1.55 -35.63 -6.37
C GLY A 532 -2.83 -36.32 -6.83
N THR A 533 -3.82 -35.51 -7.19
CA THR A 533 -4.97 -35.90 -8.02
C THR A 533 -4.72 -35.45 -9.45
N ASN A 534 -5.19 -36.21 -10.42
CA ASN A 534 -5.13 -35.82 -11.83
C ASN A 534 -6.07 -34.60 -12.04
N GLU A 535 -5.50 -33.40 -12.09
CA GLU A 535 -6.19 -32.18 -12.50
C GLU A 535 -6.07 -32.02 -14.02
N ASP A 536 -7.16 -31.62 -14.69
CA ASP A 536 -7.16 -31.39 -16.14
C ASP A 536 -6.09 -30.36 -16.54
N GLU A 537 -5.39 -30.62 -17.66
CA GLU A 537 -4.24 -29.83 -18.13
C GLU A 537 -4.58 -28.34 -18.33
N SER A 538 -5.83 -28.02 -18.63
CA SER A 538 -6.37 -26.66 -18.73
C SER A 538 -6.40 -25.90 -17.40
N THR A 539 -6.60 -26.61 -16.28
CA THR A 539 -6.70 -26.04 -14.92
C THR A 539 -5.32 -25.64 -14.39
N LEU A 540 -4.31 -26.46 -14.68
CA LEU A 540 -2.93 -26.31 -14.20
C LEU A 540 -2.19 -25.10 -14.83
N LEU A 541 -2.59 -24.67 -16.02
CA LEU A 541 -2.04 -23.48 -16.69
C LEU A 541 -2.56 -22.15 -16.12
N ALA A 542 -3.73 -22.15 -15.45
CA ALA A 542 -4.41 -20.94 -15.01
C ALA A 542 -3.58 -20.04 -14.06
N PRO A 543 -2.83 -20.56 -13.06
CA PRO A 543 -2.04 -19.71 -12.15
C PRO A 543 -0.90 -18.96 -12.88
N TRP A 544 -0.20 -19.63 -13.80
CA TRP A 544 0.88 -19.03 -14.59
C TRP A 544 0.32 -17.95 -15.53
N GLN A 545 -0.74 -18.27 -16.28
CA GLN A 545 -1.40 -17.30 -17.15
C GLN A 545 -1.88 -16.08 -16.36
N VAL A 546 -2.52 -16.27 -15.20
CA VAL A 546 -3.03 -15.17 -14.35
C VAL A 546 -1.92 -14.26 -13.82
N GLN A 547 -0.78 -14.80 -13.38
CA GLN A 547 0.34 -13.95 -12.93
C GLN A 547 0.93 -13.09 -14.06
N HIS A 548 1.00 -13.62 -15.29
CA HIS A 548 1.51 -12.88 -16.44
C HIS A 548 0.43 -12.08 -17.21
N LYS A 549 -0.85 -12.09 -16.79
CA LYS A 549 -1.94 -11.31 -17.46
C LYS A 549 -1.69 -9.81 -17.50
N VAL A 550 -0.85 -9.25 -16.64
CA VAL A 550 -0.56 -7.79 -16.61
C VAL A 550 0.47 -7.38 -17.67
N ARG A 551 1.36 -8.29 -18.10
CA ARG A 551 2.50 -7.95 -18.98
C ARG A 551 2.07 -7.59 -20.41
N GLY A 552 2.81 -6.68 -21.03
CA GLY A 552 2.73 -6.32 -22.44
C GLY A 552 3.51 -7.24 -23.37
N SER A 553 3.58 -6.88 -24.66
CA SER A 553 4.06 -7.76 -25.74
C SER A 553 5.58 -7.99 -25.75
N SER A 554 6.39 -7.17 -25.08
CA SER A 554 7.85 -7.39 -25.01
C SER A 554 8.22 -8.66 -24.22
N HIS A 555 7.32 -9.12 -23.35
CA HIS A 555 7.46 -10.34 -22.55
C HIS A 555 7.43 -11.60 -23.42
N TRP A 556 8.19 -12.62 -23.05
CA TRP A 556 8.28 -13.91 -23.75
C TRP A 556 7.01 -14.79 -23.63
N ARG A 557 5.99 -14.36 -22.87
CA ARG A 557 4.69 -15.06 -22.71
C ARG A 557 4.02 -15.34 -24.06
N ASP A 558 4.03 -14.36 -24.95
CA ASP A 558 3.29 -14.44 -26.21
C ASP A 558 4.00 -15.33 -27.24
N LEU A 559 5.33 -15.47 -27.11
CA LEU A 559 6.10 -16.51 -27.81
C LEU A 559 5.70 -17.90 -27.31
N MET A 560 5.63 -18.12 -26.00
CA MET A 560 5.20 -19.40 -25.43
C MET A 560 3.77 -19.78 -25.84
N ALA A 561 2.85 -18.81 -25.88
CA ALA A 561 1.49 -19.02 -26.39
C ALA A 561 1.47 -19.41 -27.89
N LYS A 562 2.37 -18.85 -28.70
CA LYS A 562 2.54 -19.23 -30.11
C LYS A 562 3.17 -20.62 -30.25
N ILE A 563 4.19 -20.96 -29.46
CA ILE A 563 4.83 -22.30 -29.45
C ILE A 563 3.80 -23.37 -29.07
N MET A 564 3.02 -23.16 -28.01
CA MET A 564 1.97 -24.11 -27.60
C MET A 564 0.84 -24.28 -28.63
N SER A 565 0.58 -23.28 -29.49
CA SER A 565 -0.41 -23.40 -30.57
C SER A 565 0.15 -23.95 -31.88
N LEU A 566 1.48 -24.02 -32.04
CA LEU A 566 2.16 -24.69 -33.16
C LEU A 566 2.52 -26.15 -32.84
N GLY A 567 2.88 -26.47 -31.60
CA GLY A 567 3.43 -27.77 -31.17
C GLY A 567 2.47 -28.98 -31.16
N GLY A 568 1.26 -28.85 -31.70
CA GLY A 568 0.33 -29.97 -31.87
C GLY A 568 -0.17 -30.58 -30.54
N LYS A 569 -0.35 -31.92 -30.54
CA LYS A 569 -0.98 -32.65 -29.41
C LYS A 569 -0.01 -33.13 -28.33
N ASP A 570 1.29 -33.20 -28.59
CA ASP A 570 2.25 -33.85 -27.68
C ASP A 570 3.03 -32.84 -26.82
N THR A 571 2.32 -31.87 -26.25
CA THR A 571 2.91 -30.79 -25.44
C THR A 571 3.19 -31.21 -24.00
N GLN A 572 3.05 -32.50 -23.64
CA GLN A 572 3.27 -32.98 -22.27
C GLN A 572 4.64 -32.69 -21.66
N PRO A 573 5.78 -32.75 -22.39
CA PRO A 573 7.08 -32.36 -21.85
C PRO A 573 7.08 -30.89 -21.40
N LEU A 574 6.51 -30.03 -22.25
CA LEU A 574 6.42 -28.59 -22.00
C LEU A 574 5.48 -28.25 -20.84
N VAL A 575 4.33 -28.95 -20.73
CA VAL A 575 3.41 -28.80 -19.60
C VAL A 575 4.07 -29.20 -18.28
N LYS A 576 4.86 -30.29 -18.26
CA LYS A 576 5.63 -30.72 -17.08
C LYS A 576 6.71 -29.70 -16.68
N ALA A 577 7.41 -29.10 -17.65
CA ALA A 577 8.37 -28.03 -17.38
C ALA A 577 7.69 -26.77 -16.81
N LEU A 578 6.52 -26.36 -17.35
CA LEU A 578 5.72 -25.24 -16.84
C LEU A 578 5.19 -25.48 -15.41
N GLN A 579 4.83 -26.72 -15.05
CA GLN A 579 4.43 -27.08 -13.68
C GLN A 579 5.54 -26.81 -12.66
N SER A 580 6.81 -27.01 -13.03
CA SER A 580 7.97 -26.72 -12.17
C SER A 580 7.99 -25.25 -11.72
N ILE A 581 7.75 -24.31 -12.65
CA ILE A 581 7.72 -22.86 -12.40
C ILE A 581 6.67 -22.49 -11.34
N ALA A 582 5.48 -23.10 -11.41
CA ALA A 582 4.34 -22.76 -10.57
C ALA A 582 4.56 -23.07 -9.08
N THR A 583 5.51 -23.95 -8.74
CA THR A 583 5.70 -24.47 -7.37
C THR A 583 6.36 -23.48 -6.40
N ASN A 584 6.81 -22.29 -6.84
CA ASN A 584 7.59 -21.31 -6.07
C ASN A 584 9.05 -21.75 -5.76
N ALA A 585 9.55 -22.81 -6.39
CA ALA A 585 10.94 -23.29 -6.21
C ALA A 585 12.01 -22.22 -6.56
N CYS A 586 11.69 -21.29 -7.47
CA CYS A 586 12.55 -20.19 -7.94
C CYS A 586 12.98 -19.17 -6.86
N LEU A 587 12.65 -19.40 -5.59
CA LEU A 587 13.04 -18.53 -4.49
C LEU A 587 14.31 -19.02 -3.76
N ALA A 588 14.88 -20.17 -4.12
CA ALA A 588 16.21 -20.59 -3.65
C ALA A 588 17.32 -20.06 -4.59
N ASN A 589 18.53 -19.89 -4.03
CA ASN A 589 19.77 -19.54 -4.76
C ASN A 589 19.77 -18.14 -5.40
N PHE A 590 19.58 -17.09 -4.59
CA PHE A 590 19.99 -15.72 -4.96
C PHE A 590 21.27 -15.33 -4.21
N THR A 591 22.23 -14.73 -4.91
CA THR A 591 23.47 -14.15 -4.36
C THR A 591 23.16 -12.96 -3.46
N LEU A 592 22.26 -12.08 -3.90
CA LEU A 592 21.74 -10.92 -3.15
C LEU A 592 20.26 -11.15 -2.83
N PRO A 593 19.75 -10.84 -1.62
CA PRO A 593 18.33 -11.00 -1.31
C PRO A 593 17.43 -10.23 -2.30
N GLY A 594 16.28 -10.79 -2.67
CA GLY A 594 15.35 -10.11 -3.59
C GLY A 594 14.88 -8.71 -3.12
N ASN A 595 14.95 -8.45 -1.81
CA ASN A 595 14.66 -7.15 -1.20
C ASN A 595 15.87 -6.20 -1.10
N PHE A 596 17.07 -6.58 -1.55
CA PHE A 596 18.26 -5.71 -1.59
C PHE A 596 17.99 -4.41 -2.41
N PRO A 597 18.52 -3.24 -2.02
CA PRO A 597 19.29 -2.94 -0.81
C PRO A 597 18.40 -2.47 0.37
N PHE A 598 17.38 -3.24 0.76
CA PHE A 598 16.45 -2.87 1.84
C PHE A 598 16.16 -4.03 2.80
N GLY A 599 16.92 -4.13 3.89
CA GLY A 599 16.68 -5.11 4.96
C GLY A 599 17.29 -6.48 4.68
N THR A 600 18.51 -6.47 4.13
CA THR A 600 19.37 -7.64 4.02
C THR A 600 19.72 -8.17 5.43
N PRO A 601 19.72 -9.49 5.67
CA PRO A 601 20.16 -10.04 6.95
C PRO A 601 21.66 -9.77 7.13
N GLY A 602 22.05 -9.38 8.33
CA GLY A 602 23.44 -9.08 8.63
C GLY A 602 23.84 -7.63 8.39
N THR A 603 23.10 -6.81 7.63
CA THR A 603 23.36 -5.35 7.44
C THR A 603 23.70 -4.63 8.75
N ALA A 604 23.05 -5.03 9.85
CA ALA A 604 23.28 -4.47 11.17
C ALA A 604 24.74 -4.56 11.68
N LYS A 605 25.58 -5.48 11.18
CA LYS A 605 26.99 -5.59 11.58
C LYS A 605 27.86 -4.44 11.05
N TYR A 606 27.37 -3.69 10.06
CA TYR A 606 28.10 -2.62 9.37
C TYR A 606 27.56 -1.21 9.64
N TYR A 607 26.59 -1.05 10.55
CA TYR A 607 26.26 0.30 11.03
C TYR A 607 27.45 1.00 11.72
N PRO A 608 28.30 0.35 12.53
CA PRO A 608 29.51 0.97 13.06
C PRO A 608 30.56 1.16 11.95
N ARG A 609 31.00 2.40 11.72
CA ARG A 609 32.04 2.75 10.72
C ARG A 609 33.30 1.92 10.86
N ASP A 610 33.71 1.65 12.09
CA ASP A 610 34.85 0.79 12.46
C ASP A 610 34.75 -0.66 11.92
N ALA A 611 33.54 -1.22 11.81
CA ALA A 611 33.33 -2.53 11.20
C ALA A 611 33.46 -2.50 9.66
N VAL A 612 33.08 -1.37 9.03
CA VAL A 612 33.26 -1.14 7.59
C VAL A 612 34.74 -0.95 7.25
N VAL A 613 35.45 -0.10 8.01
CA VAL A 613 36.89 0.14 7.78
C VAL A 613 37.69 -1.16 7.90
N ARG A 614 37.41 -2.03 8.89
CA ARG A 614 38.06 -3.34 8.99
C ARG A 614 37.83 -4.25 7.78
N LEU A 615 36.61 -4.26 7.20
CA LEU A 615 36.28 -5.09 6.04
C LEU A 615 37.06 -4.65 4.78
N VAL A 616 37.28 -3.35 4.62
CA VAL A 616 38.08 -2.79 3.52
C VAL A 616 39.58 -3.03 3.76
N GLU A 617 40.05 -2.80 4.98
CA GLU A 617 41.47 -2.96 5.34
C GLU A 617 41.94 -4.41 5.21
N SER A 618 41.09 -5.41 5.50
CA SER A 618 41.44 -6.83 5.32
C SER A 618 41.76 -7.21 3.87
N GLU A 619 41.23 -6.45 2.90
CA GLU A 619 41.40 -6.69 1.47
C GLU A 619 42.23 -5.59 0.78
N ARG A 620 42.92 -4.74 1.55
CA ARG A 620 43.60 -3.51 1.08
C ARG A 620 44.48 -3.68 -0.16
N HIS A 621 45.11 -4.84 -0.31
CA HIS A 621 45.98 -5.15 -1.45
C HIS A 621 45.22 -5.46 -2.75
N ASN A 622 43.97 -5.93 -2.65
CA ASN A 622 43.11 -6.31 -3.79
C ASN A 622 42.09 -5.21 -4.18
N ILE A 623 41.96 -4.14 -3.37
CA ILE A 623 40.95 -3.09 -3.61
C ILE A 623 41.10 -2.45 -4.99
N GLN A 624 42.33 -2.22 -5.47
CA GLN A 624 42.53 -1.64 -6.79
C GLN A 624 42.06 -2.59 -7.90
N ASP A 625 42.42 -3.88 -7.83
CA ASP A 625 41.96 -4.89 -8.80
C ASP A 625 40.43 -4.98 -8.86
N PHE A 626 39.74 -4.82 -7.71
CA PHE A 626 38.28 -4.74 -7.67
C PHE A 626 37.75 -3.48 -8.39
N VAL A 627 38.38 -2.33 -8.18
CA VAL A 627 37.99 -1.07 -8.86
C VAL A 627 38.22 -1.17 -10.37
N ASP A 628 39.37 -1.66 -10.81
CA ASP A 628 39.74 -1.80 -12.22
C ASP A 628 38.81 -2.80 -12.93
N MET A 629 38.49 -3.92 -12.27
CA MET A 629 37.49 -4.90 -12.74
C MET A 629 36.10 -4.27 -12.88
N TYR A 630 35.68 -3.42 -11.93
CA TYR A 630 34.39 -2.72 -11.99
C TYR A 630 34.32 -1.76 -13.19
N PHE A 631 35.33 -0.92 -13.41
CA PHE A 631 35.33 0.00 -14.55
C PHE A 631 35.39 -0.73 -15.89
N THR A 632 36.25 -1.74 -15.99
CA THR A 632 36.43 -2.55 -17.21
C THR A 632 35.15 -3.27 -17.63
N MET A 633 34.42 -3.87 -16.68
CA MET A 633 33.31 -4.78 -16.98
C MET A 633 31.91 -4.16 -16.80
N PHE A 634 31.71 -3.27 -15.82
CA PHE A 634 30.37 -2.84 -15.41
C PHE A 634 30.07 -1.37 -15.68
N ASP A 635 30.99 -0.44 -15.37
CA ASP A 635 30.80 0.98 -15.70
C ASP A 635 30.92 1.23 -17.20
N CYS A 636 31.86 0.55 -17.88
CA CYS A 636 32.04 0.53 -19.34
C CYS A 636 30.72 0.46 -20.12
N VAL A 637 29.74 -0.31 -19.61
CA VAL A 637 28.41 -0.54 -20.22
C VAL A 637 27.24 0.06 -19.43
N ASN A 638 27.47 0.57 -18.22
CA ASN A 638 26.49 1.28 -17.39
C ASN A 638 27.20 2.47 -16.70
N PRO A 639 27.49 3.57 -17.42
CA PRO A 639 28.35 4.63 -16.90
C PRO A 639 27.66 5.38 -15.76
N ILE A 640 28.16 5.18 -14.54
CA ILE A 640 27.58 5.65 -13.28
C ILE A 640 28.63 6.44 -12.49
N VAL A 641 29.86 5.93 -12.41
CA VAL A 641 30.97 6.52 -11.66
C VAL A 641 31.84 7.35 -12.60
N ASP A 642 32.51 8.39 -12.07
CA ASP A 642 33.57 9.07 -12.81
C ASP A 642 34.90 8.55 -12.25
N GLU A 643 35.68 7.88 -13.08
CA GLU A 643 36.93 7.21 -12.70
C GLU A 643 37.94 8.19 -12.10
N SER A 644 38.06 9.38 -12.67
CA SER A 644 39.03 10.39 -12.24
C SER A 644 38.70 10.97 -10.87
N ILE A 645 37.41 11.26 -10.62
CA ILE A 645 36.92 11.74 -9.32
C ILE A 645 37.01 10.63 -8.28
N PHE A 646 36.59 9.41 -8.63
CA PHE A 646 36.55 8.27 -7.72
C PHE A 646 37.96 7.83 -7.29
N SER A 647 38.93 7.85 -8.21
CA SER A 647 40.34 7.62 -7.89
C SER A 647 40.85 8.64 -6.87
N ALA A 648 40.60 9.93 -7.07
CA ALA A 648 41.00 10.98 -6.13
C ALA A 648 40.32 10.86 -4.75
N GLU A 649 39.04 10.45 -4.70
CA GLU A 649 38.34 10.18 -3.44
C GLU A 649 38.85 8.91 -2.73
N LEU A 650 39.24 7.86 -3.47
CA LEU A 650 39.87 6.66 -2.92
C LEU A 650 41.25 6.97 -2.32
N ASP A 651 42.00 7.85 -2.97
CA ASP A 651 43.28 8.37 -2.51
C ASP A 651 43.15 9.20 -1.22
N LEU A 652 42.00 9.83 -0.98
CA LEU A 652 41.65 10.50 0.28
C LEU A 652 41.19 9.50 1.34
N TYR A 653 40.41 8.48 0.97
CA TYR A 653 40.00 7.40 1.88
C TYR A 653 41.21 6.70 2.52
N TRP A 654 42.26 6.41 1.75
CA TRP A 654 43.47 5.76 2.29
C TRP A 654 44.30 6.63 3.25
N LYS A 655 44.07 7.95 3.25
CA LYS A 655 44.68 8.92 4.18
C LYS A 655 43.80 9.07 5.44
N GLU A 656 42.48 9.15 5.27
CA GLU A 656 41.52 9.34 6.36
C GLU A 656 40.27 8.42 6.25
N PRO A 657 40.39 7.12 6.58
CA PRO A 657 39.31 6.15 6.36
C PRO A 657 38.11 6.31 7.30
N TYR A 658 38.25 7.10 8.37
CA TYR A 658 37.20 7.36 9.37
C TYR A 658 36.39 8.65 9.10
N THR A 659 36.95 9.66 8.43
CA THR A 659 36.29 10.96 8.15
C THR A 659 35.46 10.95 6.86
N THR A 660 35.78 10.05 5.92
CA THR A 660 35.20 10.00 4.56
C THR A 660 33.67 9.90 4.55
N ASN A 661 33.02 10.63 3.63
CA ASN A 661 31.56 10.76 3.53
C ASN A 661 30.84 9.39 3.45
N VAL A 662 29.79 9.19 4.26
CA VAL A 662 29.02 7.92 4.29
C VAL A 662 28.25 7.65 2.99
N CYS A 663 27.86 8.68 2.24
CA CYS A 663 27.25 8.52 0.91
C CYS A 663 28.27 7.99 -0.12
N TRP A 664 29.52 8.48 -0.03
CA TRP A 664 30.63 7.98 -0.84
C TRP A 664 30.99 6.55 -0.44
N MET A 665 31.08 6.28 0.86
CA MET A 665 31.34 4.94 1.39
C MET A 665 30.34 3.90 0.86
N ALA A 666 29.05 4.25 0.78
CA ALA A 666 28.04 3.38 0.17
C ALA A 666 28.30 3.11 -1.33
N GLN A 667 28.74 4.11 -2.09
CA GLN A 667 29.10 3.96 -3.51
C GLN A 667 30.38 3.12 -3.69
N PHE A 668 31.44 3.43 -2.93
CA PHE A 668 32.71 2.71 -2.94
C PHE A 668 32.53 1.22 -2.62
N LEU A 669 31.76 0.89 -1.58
CA LEU A 669 31.43 -0.48 -1.21
C LEU A 669 30.62 -1.22 -2.28
N MET A 670 29.75 -0.53 -3.03
CA MET A 670 29.09 -1.12 -4.21
C MET A 670 30.05 -1.37 -5.37
N VAL A 671 30.98 -0.44 -5.64
CA VAL A 671 32.01 -0.57 -6.69
C VAL A 671 32.90 -1.78 -6.41
N ILE A 672 33.52 -1.87 -5.23
CA ILE A 672 34.41 -2.99 -4.90
C ILE A 672 33.64 -4.31 -4.71
N GLY A 673 32.38 -4.26 -4.29
CA GLY A 673 31.51 -5.43 -4.24
C GLY A 673 31.22 -6.02 -5.62
N LEU A 674 30.87 -5.18 -6.60
CA LEU A 674 30.74 -5.58 -8.01
C LEU A 674 32.08 -6.06 -8.58
N GLY A 675 33.17 -5.33 -8.32
CA GLY A 675 34.53 -5.68 -8.73
C GLY A 675 34.99 -7.05 -8.24
N ARG A 676 34.86 -7.32 -6.93
CA ARG A 676 35.18 -8.62 -6.33
C ARG A 676 34.31 -9.74 -6.88
N PHE A 677 33.02 -9.50 -7.17
CA PHE A 677 32.17 -10.48 -7.87
C PHE A 677 32.65 -10.71 -9.32
N GLY A 678 33.16 -9.67 -9.98
CA GLY A 678 33.73 -9.74 -11.32
C GLY A 678 35.01 -10.57 -11.43
N MET A 679 35.87 -10.57 -10.41
CA MET A 679 37.08 -11.40 -10.40
C MET A 679 36.79 -12.89 -10.11
N ASP A 680 35.91 -13.15 -9.13
CA ASP A 680 35.59 -14.49 -8.63
C ASP A 680 34.11 -14.55 -8.18
N GLU A 681 33.27 -14.99 -9.11
CA GLU A 681 31.83 -15.19 -8.92
C GLU A 681 31.49 -16.50 -8.18
N GLU A 682 32.43 -17.45 -8.14
CA GLU A 682 32.25 -18.80 -7.58
C GLU A 682 32.27 -18.77 -6.05
N ASN A 683 33.10 -17.89 -5.48
CA ASN A 683 33.07 -17.53 -4.07
C ASN A 683 32.62 -16.06 -3.89
N PRO A 684 31.31 -15.77 -4.02
CA PRO A 684 30.78 -14.41 -3.95
C PRO A 684 30.65 -13.89 -2.51
N ALA A 685 31.05 -14.66 -1.48
CA ALA A 685 30.81 -14.34 -0.09
C ALA A 685 31.35 -12.94 0.29
N LEU A 686 32.59 -12.63 -0.08
CA LEU A 686 33.22 -11.32 0.17
C LEU A 686 32.55 -10.18 -0.62
N ALA A 687 32.13 -10.43 -1.86
CA ALA A 687 31.36 -9.46 -2.65
C ALA A 687 30.01 -9.12 -1.99
N ILE A 688 29.33 -10.13 -1.43
CA ILE A 688 28.10 -9.96 -0.65
C ILE A 688 28.37 -9.20 0.66
N GLU A 689 29.50 -9.46 1.33
CA GLU A 689 29.92 -8.71 2.53
C GLU A 689 30.04 -7.20 2.21
N PHE A 690 30.75 -6.83 1.14
CA PHE A 690 30.88 -5.43 0.70
C PHE A 690 29.52 -4.81 0.31
N MET A 691 28.71 -5.48 -0.51
CA MET A 691 27.38 -4.97 -0.89
C MET A 691 26.41 -4.85 0.30
N THR A 692 26.55 -5.72 1.31
CA THR A 692 25.78 -5.63 2.57
C THR A 692 26.26 -4.47 3.46
N ALA A 693 27.56 -4.15 3.43
CA ALA A 693 28.10 -2.94 4.06
C ALA A 693 27.64 -1.68 3.32
N ALA A 694 27.56 -1.71 1.99
CA ALA A 694 27.02 -0.63 1.18
C ALA A 694 25.55 -0.32 1.53
N GLU A 695 24.72 -1.35 1.71
CA GLU A 695 23.35 -1.20 2.24
C GLU A 695 23.37 -0.49 3.60
N ALA A 696 24.23 -0.92 4.53
CA ALA A 696 24.31 -0.32 5.87
C ALA A 696 24.72 1.15 5.86
N CYS A 697 25.62 1.55 4.95
CA CYS A 697 25.98 2.95 4.74
C CYS A 697 24.83 3.73 4.08
N LEU A 698 24.18 3.18 3.05
CA LEU A 698 23.04 3.82 2.38
C LEU A 698 21.86 4.05 3.34
N MET A 699 21.54 3.09 4.21
CA MET A 699 20.47 3.21 5.22
C MET A 699 20.74 4.27 6.30
N GLN A 700 21.99 4.73 6.45
CA GLN A 700 22.35 5.85 7.33
C GLN A 700 22.20 7.22 6.64
N THR A 701 21.97 7.26 5.32
CA THR A 701 21.74 8.50 4.57
C THR A 701 20.26 8.87 4.50
N THR A 702 19.97 10.14 4.24
CA THR A 702 18.60 10.66 4.07
C THR A 702 18.06 10.48 2.64
N PHE A 703 18.58 9.53 1.85
CA PHE A 703 18.36 9.40 0.41
C PHE A 703 16.88 9.37 -0.05
N MET A 704 15.95 8.89 0.77
CA MET A 704 14.51 8.89 0.46
C MET A 704 13.84 10.27 0.54
N PHE A 705 14.48 11.26 1.17
CA PHE A 705 13.94 12.59 1.46
C PHE A 705 14.83 13.73 0.96
N ARG A 706 16.15 13.54 1.01
CA ARG A 706 17.19 14.44 0.48
C ARG A 706 18.25 13.60 -0.25
N PRO A 707 17.91 13.03 -1.42
CA PRO A 707 18.88 12.38 -2.29
C PRO A 707 19.98 13.37 -2.70
N ASN A 708 21.17 12.81 -2.97
CA ASN A 708 22.30 13.47 -3.60
C ASN A 708 22.89 12.57 -4.68
N LEU A 709 23.80 13.10 -5.51
CA LEU A 709 24.34 12.37 -6.66
C LEU A 709 25.00 11.04 -6.27
N LEU A 710 25.73 10.97 -5.16
CA LEU A 710 26.37 9.74 -4.64
C LEU A 710 25.32 8.68 -4.26
N THR A 711 24.23 9.07 -3.59
CA THR A 711 23.14 8.15 -3.24
C THR A 711 22.37 7.65 -4.47
N LEU A 712 22.20 8.49 -5.50
CA LEU A 712 21.61 8.07 -6.77
C LEU A 712 22.52 7.09 -7.52
N LYS A 713 23.83 7.38 -7.60
CA LYS A 713 24.84 6.45 -8.14
C LYS A 713 24.80 5.10 -7.40
N THR A 714 24.78 5.12 -6.07
CA THR A 714 24.68 3.91 -5.23
C THR A 714 23.42 3.08 -5.54
N LEU A 715 22.26 3.73 -5.73
CA LEU A 715 21.02 3.05 -6.12
C LEU A 715 21.08 2.48 -7.55
N CYS A 716 21.78 3.14 -8.48
CA CYS A 716 22.04 2.60 -9.82
C CYS A 716 22.93 1.35 -9.75
N LEU A 717 24.02 1.40 -8.98
CA LEU A 717 24.90 0.25 -8.74
C LEU A 717 24.14 -0.93 -8.12
N ALA A 718 23.24 -0.68 -7.17
CA ALA A 718 22.41 -1.72 -6.57
C ALA A 718 21.40 -2.35 -7.56
N PHE A 719 20.95 -1.60 -8.57
CA PHE A 719 20.16 -2.16 -9.68
C PHE A 719 21.04 -3.02 -10.60
N VAL A 720 22.24 -2.55 -10.98
CA VAL A 720 23.20 -3.31 -11.81
C VAL A 720 23.59 -4.62 -11.12
N ALA A 721 23.90 -4.58 -9.81
CA ALA A 721 24.20 -5.76 -9.00
C ALA A 721 23.03 -6.77 -8.95
N LYS A 722 21.77 -6.29 -8.95
CA LYS A 722 20.60 -7.18 -9.07
C LYS A 722 20.51 -7.88 -10.43
N GLN A 723 20.90 -7.23 -11.52
CA GLN A 723 20.89 -7.87 -12.86
C GLN A 723 22.05 -8.86 -13.01
N VAL A 724 23.27 -8.49 -12.61
CA VAL A 724 24.48 -9.30 -12.77
C VAL A 724 24.55 -10.45 -11.76
N CYS A 725 24.48 -10.15 -10.46
CA CYS A 725 24.79 -11.13 -9.41
C CYS A 725 23.67 -12.16 -9.19
N ASN A 726 22.43 -11.84 -9.60
CA ASN A 726 21.28 -12.74 -9.46
C ASN A 726 20.70 -13.25 -10.80
N ALA A 727 21.00 -12.66 -11.95
CA ALA A 727 20.75 -13.16 -13.31
C ALA A 727 19.49 -14.05 -13.53
N THR A 728 18.33 -13.64 -13.03
CA THR A 728 17.09 -14.46 -13.00
C THR A 728 15.84 -13.63 -13.25
N CYS A 729 14.76 -14.27 -13.73
CA CYS A 729 13.49 -13.59 -13.98
C CYS A 729 12.91 -12.90 -12.73
N TRP A 730 13.03 -13.54 -11.56
CA TRP A 730 12.65 -12.95 -10.28
C TRP A 730 13.52 -11.75 -9.88
N ALA A 731 14.82 -11.77 -10.19
CA ALA A 731 15.69 -10.63 -9.96
C ALA A 731 15.27 -9.44 -10.82
N SER A 732 15.03 -9.64 -12.13
CA SER A 732 14.59 -8.58 -13.05
C SER A 732 13.25 -7.96 -12.65
N ASP A 733 12.26 -8.76 -12.23
CA ASP A 733 10.98 -8.26 -11.69
C ASP A 733 11.17 -7.45 -10.39
N SER A 734 12.02 -7.93 -9.48
CA SER A 734 12.35 -7.20 -8.25
C SER A 734 13.15 -5.92 -8.52
N ALA A 735 13.92 -5.90 -9.62
CA ALA A 735 14.73 -4.76 -10.04
C ALA A 735 13.86 -3.66 -10.66
N TRP A 736 12.90 -3.99 -11.54
CA TRP A 736 11.93 -3.01 -12.05
C TRP A 736 11.12 -2.35 -10.91
N SER A 737 10.70 -3.14 -9.92
CA SER A 737 10.09 -2.63 -8.69
C SER A 737 11.01 -1.69 -7.89
N SER A 738 12.32 -1.85 -8.00
CA SER A 738 13.34 -1.00 -7.37
C SER A 738 13.67 0.26 -8.21
N MET A 739 13.61 0.15 -9.55
CA MET A 739 13.73 1.29 -10.48
C MET A 739 12.64 2.34 -10.22
N GLY A 740 11.43 1.90 -9.90
CA GLY A 740 10.33 2.76 -9.46
C GLY A 740 10.60 3.53 -8.17
N LEU A 741 11.66 3.25 -7.41
CA LEU A 741 12.18 4.12 -6.34
C LEU A 741 13.29 5.04 -6.85
N LEU A 742 14.26 4.51 -7.61
CA LEU A 742 15.38 5.25 -8.18
C LEU A 742 14.92 6.45 -9.04
N ILE A 743 13.93 6.26 -9.92
CA ILE A 743 13.35 7.35 -10.72
C ILE A 743 12.72 8.40 -9.81
N ARG A 744 11.93 8.01 -8.79
CA ARG A 744 11.34 8.97 -7.84
C ARG A 744 12.40 9.73 -7.05
N THR A 745 13.50 9.11 -6.63
CA THR A 745 14.60 9.84 -5.96
C THR A 745 15.38 10.72 -6.94
N ALA A 746 15.49 10.36 -8.22
CA ALA A 746 16.05 11.22 -9.25
C ALA A 746 15.18 12.47 -9.51
N HIS A 747 13.85 12.33 -9.57
CA HIS A 747 12.91 13.47 -9.62
C HIS A 747 12.99 14.35 -8.36
N ILE A 748 13.09 13.78 -7.16
CA ILE A 748 13.26 14.56 -5.90
C ILE A 748 14.58 15.35 -5.90
N TYR A 749 15.63 14.85 -6.58
CA TYR A 749 16.89 15.58 -6.78
C TYR A 749 16.83 16.62 -7.92
N GLY A 750 15.78 16.62 -8.75
CA GLY A 750 15.69 17.45 -9.95
C GLY A 750 16.54 16.95 -11.13
N LEU A 751 16.98 15.69 -11.14
CA LEU A 751 17.84 15.14 -12.19
C LEU A 751 17.26 15.20 -13.62
N PRO A 752 15.93 15.05 -13.84
CA PRO A 752 15.32 15.15 -15.16
C PRO A 752 15.16 16.58 -15.69
N GLU A 753 15.27 17.59 -14.82
CA GLU A 753 15.18 19.00 -15.21
C GLU A 753 16.54 19.47 -15.72
N ASP A 754 16.73 19.45 -17.04
CA ASP A 754 17.89 20.11 -17.65
C ASP A 754 17.72 21.63 -17.58
N ARG A 755 18.12 22.21 -16.44
CA ARG A 755 18.10 23.65 -16.18
C ARG A 755 19.26 24.34 -16.91
N ILE A 756 19.16 24.37 -18.24
CA ILE A 756 20.09 25.02 -19.15
C ILE A 756 20.14 26.53 -18.86
N ASP A 757 18.96 27.14 -18.70
CA ASP A 757 18.79 28.60 -18.61
C ASP A 757 18.76 29.17 -17.18
N VAL A 758 19.07 28.34 -16.17
CA VAL A 758 19.13 28.78 -14.76
C VAL A 758 20.56 28.63 -14.23
N ASP A 759 21.11 29.73 -13.73
CA ASP A 759 22.35 29.71 -12.94
C ASP A 759 22.06 29.17 -11.54
N ASP A 760 22.21 27.86 -11.38
CA ASP A 760 22.16 27.14 -10.10
C ASP A 760 23.53 27.07 -9.42
N GLY A 761 24.54 27.78 -9.93
CA GLY A 761 25.92 27.76 -9.43
C GLY A 761 26.69 26.45 -9.68
N ALA A 762 26.09 25.47 -10.35
CA ALA A 762 26.72 24.17 -10.60
C ALA A 762 27.68 24.22 -11.80
N THR A 763 28.86 23.61 -11.65
CA THR A 763 29.90 23.60 -12.67
C THR A 763 29.49 22.83 -13.94
N LYS A 764 30.13 23.11 -15.10
CA LYS A 764 29.91 22.33 -16.34
C LYS A 764 30.13 20.82 -16.11
N ALA A 765 31.08 20.45 -15.25
CA ALA A 765 31.34 19.06 -14.88
C ALA A 765 30.21 18.42 -14.06
N GLU A 766 29.61 19.14 -13.11
CA GLU A 766 28.46 18.64 -12.34
C GLU A 766 27.19 18.52 -13.19
N LYS A 767 26.88 19.53 -14.02
CA LYS A 767 25.73 19.46 -14.95
C LYS A 767 25.89 18.28 -15.91
N GLU A 768 27.10 18.06 -16.41
CA GLU A 768 27.46 16.90 -17.23
C GLU A 768 27.29 15.57 -16.47
N ALA A 769 27.81 15.46 -15.24
CA ALA A 769 27.66 14.26 -14.41
C ALA A 769 26.18 13.94 -14.07
N ARG A 770 25.33 14.96 -13.90
CA ARG A 770 23.87 14.80 -13.76
C ARG A 770 23.26 14.21 -15.04
N ARG A 771 23.59 14.77 -16.22
CA ARG A 771 23.10 14.30 -17.52
C ARG A 771 23.49 12.84 -17.82
N LYS A 772 24.76 12.48 -17.65
CA LYS A 772 25.22 11.09 -17.85
C LYS A 772 24.45 10.11 -16.97
N LEU A 773 24.27 10.44 -15.69
CA LEU A 773 23.54 9.59 -14.74
C LEU A 773 22.07 9.44 -15.11
N TRP A 774 21.39 10.51 -15.57
CA TRP A 774 20.00 10.42 -15.99
C TRP A 774 19.81 9.54 -17.23
N LEU A 775 20.69 9.67 -18.25
CA LEU A 775 20.67 8.75 -19.40
C LEU A 775 20.87 7.29 -18.98
N THR A 776 21.78 7.01 -18.05
CA THR A 776 21.99 5.65 -17.55
C THR A 776 20.77 5.13 -16.79
N ILE A 777 20.08 5.97 -15.99
CA ILE A 777 18.82 5.59 -15.33
C ILE A 777 17.72 5.28 -16.36
N LEU A 778 17.54 6.14 -17.37
CA LEU A 778 16.56 5.96 -18.44
C LEU A 778 16.82 4.68 -19.27
N TYR A 779 18.09 4.39 -19.58
CA TYR A 779 18.50 3.14 -20.23
C TYR A 779 18.16 1.90 -19.39
N LEU A 780 18.44 1.94 -18.08
CA LEU A 780 18.15 0.83 -17.16
C LEU A 780 16.64 0.64 -16.95
N ASP A 781 15.82 1.70 -16.98
CA ASP A 781 14.36 1.61 -16.94
C ASP A 781 13.80 0.89 -18.17
N VAL A 782 14.15 1.37 -19.38
CA VAL A 782 13.71 0.76 -20.65
C VAL A 782 14.17 -0.69 -20.75
N LYS A 783 15.42 -0.99 -20.38
CA LYS A 783 15.93 -2.36 -20.35
C LYS A 783 15.13 -3.24 -19.40
N GLY A 784 14.81 -2.74 -18.19
CA GLY A 784 13.92 -3.41 -17.25
C GLY A 784 12.51 -3.63 -17.78
N ALA A 785 11.91 -2.61 -18.41
CA ALA A 785 10.58 -2.65 -19.02
C ALA A 785 10.49 -3.69 -20.16
N ILE A 786 11.48 -3.71 -21.06
CA ILE A 786 11.60 -4.69 -22.14
C ILE A 786 11.66 -6.13 -21.60
N ALA A 787 12.54 -6.39 -20.64
CA ALA A 787 12.76 -7.72 -20.09
C ALA A 787 11.55 -8.24 -19.28
N THR A 788 10.92 -7.35 -18.50
CA THR A 788 9.77 -7.69 -17.64
C THR A 788 8.41 -7.63 -18.34
N GLY A 789 8.30 -6.98 -19.50
CA GLY A 789 7.00 -6.73 -20.13
C GLY A 789 6.15 -5.69 -19.41
N MET A 790 6.76 -4.78 -18.67
CA MET A 790 6.07 -3.64 -18.07
C MET A 790 6.19 -2.42 -18.99
N THR A 791 5.31 -1.43 -18.85
CA THR A 791 5.58 -0.12 -19.44
C THR A 791 6.84 0.49 -18.80
N PRO A 792 7.61 1.32 -19.52
CA PRO A 792 8.61 2.18 -18.89
C PRO A 792 7.98 3.03 -17.79
N LEU A 793 8.78 3.39 -16.78
CA LEU A 793 8.34 4.14 -15.60
C LEU A 793 8.37 5.66 -15.82
N THR A 794 9.27 6.15 -16.67
CA THR A 794 9.19 7.49 -17.28
C THR A 794 8.44 7.39 -18.61
N LYS A 795 7.57 8.35 -18.92
CA LYS A 795 6.82 8.35 -20.19
C LYS A 795 7.56 9.09 -21.30
N ALA A 796 7.28 8.76 -22.56
CA ALA A 796 7.94 9.36 -23.72
C ALA A 796 7.64 10.87 -23.89
N ASP A 797 6.44 11.33 -23.49
CA ASP A 797 6.05 12.74 -23.48
C ASP A 797 6.84 13.56 -22.46
N GLU A 798 7.22 12.96 -21.33
CA GLU A 798 7.99 13.59 -20.24
C GLU A 798 9.47 13.81 -20.62
N LEU A 799 9.95 13.24 -21.73
CA LEU A 799 11.34 13.35 -22.19
C LEU A 799 11.60 14.61 -23.04
N GLY A 800 10.56 15.27 -23.56
CA GLY A 800 10.68 16.19 -24.70
C GLY A 800 11.67 17.34 -24.53
N SER A 801 11.79 17.92 -23.34
CA SER A 801 12.74 19.00 -23.04
C SER A 801 14.18 18.52 -22.93
N TYR A 802 14.42 17.36 -22.31
CA TYR A 802 15.76 16.85 -22.02
C TYR A 802 16.53 16.49 -23.31
N PHE A 803 15.84 15.96 -24.31
CA PHE A 803 16.46 15.56 -25.59
C PHE A 803 16.41 16.66 -26.67
N ALA A 804 15.93 17.87 -26.34
CA ALA A 804 15.71 18.95 -27.31
C ALA A 804 17.02 19.52 -27.90
N GLN A 805 18.15 19.37 -27.22
CA GLN A 805 19.48 19.78 -27.67
C GLN A 805 20.46 18.63 -27.48
N MET A 806 21.28 18.32 -28.48
CA MET A 806 22.34 17.31 -28.36
C MET A 806 23.52 17.91 -27.58
N PRO A 807 23.98 17.32 -26.46
CA PRO A 807 25.14 17.82 -25.73
C PRO A 807 26.46 17.67 -26.52
N GLU A 808 27.46 18.50 -26.19
CA GLU A 808 28.78 18.59 -26.86
C GLU A 808 29.73 17.39 -26.55
N TRP A 809 29.25 16.16 -26.67
CA TRP A 809 30.02 14.96 -26.30
C TRP A 809 31.05 14.51 -27.35
N GLY A 810 30.89 14.91 -28.62
CA GLY A 810 31.81 14.57 -29.70
C GLY A 810 32.11 13.06 -29.77
N SER A 811 33.38 12.71 -29.88
CA SER A 811 33.85 11.32 -29.82
C SER A 811 34.21 10.83 -28.40
N SER A 812 34.07 11.68 -27.37
CA SER A 812 34.59 11.40 -26.02
C SER A 812 33.66 10.54 -25.15
N ASN A 813 32.36 10.56 -25.43
CA ASN A 813 31.34 9.83 -24.67
C ASN A 813 30.43 9.06 -25.65
N PRO A 814 30.94 7.98 -26.27
CA PRO A 814 30.28 7.32 -27.39
C PRO A 814 28.97 6.63 -26.99
N LEU A 815 28.96 5.92 -25.86
CA LEU A 815 27.79 5.20 -25.34
C LEU A 815 26.64 6.17 -25.00
N GLN A 816 26.93 7.28 -24.32
CA GLN A 816 25.96 8.31 -23.97
C GLN A 816 25.39 8.98 -25.24
N SER A 817 26.22 9.20 -26.25
CA SER A 817 25.79 9.77 -27.54
C SER A 817 24.84 8.84 -28.31
N VAL A 818 25.05 7.52 -28.25
CA VAL A 818 24.13 6.51 -28.79
C VAL A 818 22.82 6.48 -28.00
N LEU A 819 22.89 6.41 -26.66
CA LEU A 819 21.71 6.39 -25.79
C LEU A 819 20.85 7.64 -25.97
N HIS A 820 21.45 8.82 -26.12
CA HIS A 820 20.70 10.07 -26.33
C HIS A 820 19.87 10.05 -27.62
N GLN A 821 20.45 9.56 -28.73
CA GLN A 821 19.72 9.50 -30.00
C GLN A 821 18.71 8.35 -30.09
N ALA A 822 18.90 7.28 -29.30
CA ALA A 822 18.07 6.09 -29.33
C ALA A 822 16.89 6.12 -28.35
N LEU A 823 17.09 6.59 -27.12
CA LEU A 823 16.10 6.45 -26.05
C LEU A 823 14.74 7.05 -26.38
N PRO A 824 14.60 8.26 -26.99
CA PRO A 824 13.27 8.80 -27.33
C PRO A 824 12.46 7.88 -28.24
N THR A 825 13.11 7.29 -29.26
CA THR A 825 12.46 6.32 -30.15
C THR A 825 12.11 5.02 -29.41
N VAL A 826 13.00 4.52 -28.55
CA VAL A 826 12.76 3.26 -27.81
C VAL A 826 11.66 3.43 -26.74
N PHE A 827 11.61 4.55 -26.01
CA PHE A 827 10.55 4.83 -25.04
C PHE A 827 9.16 4.84 -25.70
N THR A 828 9.01 5.48 -26.87
CA THR A 828 7.74 5.45 -27.62
C THR A 828 7.39 4.02 -28.06
N VAL A 829 8.34 3.29 -28.66
CA VAL A 829 8.13 1.90 -29.13
C VAL A 829 7.73 0.96 -27.98
N VAL A 830 8.48 0.96 -26.87
CA VAL A 830 8.22 0.08 -25.72
C VAL A 830 6.99 0.53 -24.94
N GLY A 831 6.73 1.84 -24.87
CA GLY A 831 5.53 2.42 -24.28
C GLY A 831 4.26 1.93 -24.98
N HIS A 832 4.19 2.06 -26.31
CA HIS A 832 3.07 1.55 -27.11
C HIS A 832 2.94 0.02 -26.99
N LEU A 833 4.04 -0.73 -27.14
CA LEU A 833 4.01 -2.19 -27.21
C LEU A 833 3.76 -2.89 -25.86
N ASN A 834 3.98 -2.19 -24.75
CA ASN A 834 3.58 -2.66 -23.42
C ASN A 834 2.33 -1.95 -22.85
N SER A 835 1.77 -0.98 -23.58
CA SER A 835 0.41 -0.49 -23.36
C SER A 835 -0.63 -1.60 -23.63
N LYS A 836 -1.81 -1.43 -23.06
CA LYS A 836 -3.01 -2.24 -23.35
C LYS A 836 -4.11 -1.46 -24.07
N LYS A 837 -3.84 -0.20 -24.41
CA LYS A 837 -4.82 0.73 -25.00
C LYS A 837 -4.50 1.09 -26.44
N GLU A 838 -3.21 1.10 -26.80
CA GLU A 838 -2.75 1.42 -28.15
C GLU A 838 -2.28 0.17 -28.89
N HIS A 839 -2.63 0.09 -30.17
CA HIS A 839 -2.02 -0.85 -31.11
C HIS A 839 -1.18 -0.04 -32.11
N ILE A 840 0.10 -0.39 -32.24
CA ILE A 840 0.99 0.19 -33.24
C ILE A 840 0.58 -0.28 -34.65
N SER A 841 0.66 0.59 -35.66
CA SER A 841 0.34 0.19 -37.04
C SER A 841 1.55 -0.38 -37.78
N PHE A 842 1.32 -1.13 -38.86
CA PHE A 842 2.38 -1.71 -39.67
C PHE A 842 3.28 -0.64 -40.34
N PRO A 843 2.75 0.48 -40.89
CA PRO A 843 3.57 1.62 -41.31
C PRO A 843 4.49 2.17 -40.22
N ASP A 844 3.98 2.33 -38.99
CA ASP A 844 4.81 2.79 -37.85
C ASP A 844 5.92 1.78 -37.54
N VAL A 845 5.61 0.48 -37.57
CA VAL A 845 6.60 -0.60 -37.38
C VAL A 845 7.72 -0.54 -38.42
N LEU A 846 7.39 -0.26 -39.69
CA LEU A 846 8.40 -0.08 -40.74
C LEU A 846 9.24 1.19 -40.52
N GLN A 847 8.62 2.32 -40.12
CA GLN A 847 9.31 3.58 -39.82
C GLN A 847 10.28 3.44 -38.64
N TYR A 848 9.81 2.87 -37.52
CA TYR A 848 10.65 2.64 -36.34
C TYR A 848 11.73 1.57 -36.60
N ASN A 849 11.48 0.57 -37.45
CA ASN A 849 12.50 -0.40 -37.87
C ASN A 849 13.63 0.28 -38.64
N ALA A 850 13.30 1.18 -39.58
CA ALA A 850 14.31 1.96 -40.30
C ALA A 850 15.14 2.83 -39.34
N ARG A 851 14.49 3.57 -38.43
CA ARG A 851 15.17 4.43 -37.45
C ARG A 851 16.04 3.64 -36.47
N LEU A 852 15.60 2.50 -35.97
CA LEU A 852 16.40 1.65 -35.08
C LEU A 852 17.60 1.02 -35.79
N ARG A 853 17.47 0.63 -37.08
CA ARG A 853 18.60 0.14 -37.89
C ARG A 853 19.61 1.25 -38.22
N GLU A 854 19.15 2.49 -38.44
CA GLU A 854 20.02 3.67 -38.54
C GLU A 854 20.84 3.89 -37.25
N LEU A 855 20.18 3.81 -36.10
CA LEU A 855 20.79 3.92 -34.76
C LEU A 855 21.79 2.80 -34.48
N MET A 856 21.52 1.55 -34.90
CA MET A 856 22.49 0.45 -34.85
C MET A 856 23.73 0.77 -35.71
N GLY A 857 23.52 1.28 -36.92
CA GLY A 857 24.60 1.73 -37.80
C GLY A 857 25.42 2.87 -37.19
N TYR A 858 24.80 3.80 -36.48
CA TYR A 858 25.48 4.85 -35.72
C TYR A 858 26.30 4.27 -34.55
N ALA A 859 25.69 3.42 -33.72
CA ALA A 859 26.36 2.74 -32.60
C ALA A 859 27.57 1.92 -33.05
N ALA A 860 27.46 1.18 -34.16
CA ALA A 860 28.54 0.37 -34.72
C ALA A 860 29.74 1.19 -35.25
N ARG A 861 29.55 2.50 -35.53
CA ARG A 861 30.61 3.45 -35.91
C ARG A 861 31.21 4.19 -34.72
N VAL A 862 30.40 4.48 -33.70
CA VAL A 862 30.76 5.38 -32.58
C VAL A 862 31.28 4.62 -31.35
N CYS A 863 30.73 3.46 -31.02
CA CYS A 863 31.24 2.62 -29.94
C CYS A 863 32.55 1.94 -30.36
N GLN A 864 33.69 2.47 -29.91
CA GLN A 864 35.02 1.91 -30.18
C GLN A 864 35.35 0.70 -29.30
N ASN A 865 34.89 0.69 -28.04
CA ASN A 865 35.07 -0.44 -27.14
C ASN A 865 34.18 -1.63 -27.58
N PRO A 866 34.71 -2.86 -27.68
CA PRO A 866 33.97 -4.01 -28.20
C PRO A 866 32.79 -4.41 -27.30
N ILE A 867 32.94 -4.29 -25.98
CA ILE A 867 31.88 -4.60 -25.00
C ILE A 867 30.74 -3.59 -25.12
N GLN A 868 31.04 -2.29 -25.26
CA GLN A 868 30.03 -1.26 -25.54
C GLN A 868 29.29 -1.50 -26.86
N LYS A 869 30.03 -1.84 -27.92
CA LYS A 869 29.48 -2.08 -29.26
C LYS A 869 28.52 -3.28 -29.26
N MET A 870 28.94 -4.40 -28.66
CA MET A 870 28.11 -5.60 -28.48
C MET A 870 26.88 -5.30 -27.62
N THR A 871 27.05 -4.60 -26.48
CA THR A 871 25.94 -4.24 -25.57
C THR A 871 24.87 -3.39 -26.25
N MET A 872 25.27 -2.41 -27.08
CA MET A 872 24.31 -1.57 -27.82
C MET A 872 23.66 -2.31 -28.99
N ASP A 873 24.38 -3.19 -29.68
CA ASP A 873 23.80 -4.03 -30.74
C ASP A 873 22.77 -5.01 -30.15
N ILE A 874 23.07 -5.67 -29.03
CA ILE A 874 22.12 -6.51 -28.26
C ILE A 874 20.88 -5.69 -27.87
N PHE A 875 21.06 -4.51 -27.26
CA PHE A 875 19.95 -3.66 -26.81
C PHE A 875 19.04 -3.23 -27.97
N LEU A 876 19.60 -2.73 -29.08
CA LEU A 876 18.83 -2.24 -30.21
C LEU A 876 18.18 -3.38 -31.01
N ARG A 877 18.86 -4.53 -31.17
CA ARG A 877 18.25 -5.74 -31.76
C ARG A 877 17.11 -6.29 -30.91
N ARG A 878 17.23 -6.22 -29.58
CA ARG A 878 16.14 -6.59 -28.68
C ARG A 878 14.95 -5.64 -28.84
N CYS A 879 15.18 -4.33 -29.01
CA CYS A 879 14.12 -3.37 -29.33
C CYS A 879 13.43 -3.69 -30.66
N LEU A 880 14.19 -4.01 -31.72
CA LEU A 880 13.65 -4.47 -33.00
C LEU A 880 12.84 -5.77 -32.85
N MET A 881 13.34 -6.76 -32.10
CA MET A 881 12.64 -8.04 -31.87
C MET A 881 11.34 -7.87 -31.06
N VAL A 882 11.21 -6.81 -30.25
CA VAL A 882 9.93 -6.39 -29.65
C VAL A 882 9.03 -5.72 -30.70
N LEU A 883 9.56 -4.74 -31.44
CA LEU A 883 8.84 -3.98 -32.46
C LEU A 883 8.18 -4.84 -33.52
N GLN A 884 8.89 -5.84 -34.05
CA GLN A 884 8.40 -6.71 -35.12
C GLN A 884 7.39 -7.76 -34.63
N ARG A 885 7.29 -8.01 -33.32
CA ARG A 885 6.56 -9.15 -32.74
C ARG A 885 5.06 -9.21 -33.10
N PRO A 886 4.27 -8.13 -33.07
CA PRO A 886 2.84 -8.20 -33.36
C PRO A 886 2.54 -8.76 -34.76
N TYR A 887 3.40 -8.43 -35.74
CA TYR A 887 3.23 -8.82 -37.14
C TYR A 887 3.98 -10.12 -37.48
N ALA A 888 5.16 -10.36 -36.92
CA ALA A 888 5.90 -11.61 -37.10
C ALA A 888 5.15 -12.84 -36.54
N LEU A 889 4.38 -12.67 -35.46
CA LEU A 889 3.56 -13.75 -34.86
C LEU A 889 2.19 -13.93 -35.53
N HIS A 890 1.82 -13.09 -36.52
CA HIS A 890 0.54 -13.17 -37.23
C HIS A 890 0.35 -14.55 -37.89
N ALA A 891 -0.91 -14.94 -38.14
CA ALA A 891 -1.24 -16.17 -38.85
C ALA A 891 -0.56 -16.18 -40.23
N ASP A 892 -0.85 -15.18 -41.06
CA ASP A 892 -0.27 -14.99 -42.40
C ASP A 892 1.04 -14.17 -42.38
N GLY A 893 1.82 -14.26 -41.30
CA GLY A 893 3.03 -13.46 -41.08
C GLY A 893 4.05 -13.49 -42.24
N PRO A 894 4.46 -14.68 -42.75
CA PRO A 894 5.44 -14.77 -43.84
C PRO A 894 4.97 -14.18 -45.17
N SER A 895 3.67 -14.13 -45.43
CA SER A 895 3.09 -13.69 -46.70
C SER A 895 2.60 -12.24 -46.69
N LEU A 896 1.94 -11.79 -45.62
CA LEU A 896 1.43 -10.41 -45.49
C LEU A 896 2.43 -9.45 -44.82
N PHE A 897 3.31 -9.96 -43.95
CA PHE A 897 4.20 -9.15 -43.11
C PHE A 897 5.66 -9.65 -43.18
N ALA A 898 6.11 -10.06 -44.36
CA ALA A 898 7.41 -10.68 -44.61
C ALA A 898 8.59 -9.90 -43.98
N GLU A 899 8.59 -8.57 -44.08
CA GLU A 899 9.62 -7.72 -43.46
C GLU A 899 9.69 -7.88 -41.93
N SER A 900 8.54 -7.91 -41.24
CA SER A 900 8.52 -8.17 -39.79
C SER A 900 8.91 -9.61 -39.45
N TYR A 901 8.46 -10.58 -40.25
CA TYR A 901 8.80 -11.98 -40.07
C TYR A 901 10.33 -12.20 -40.17
N TRP A 902 10.96 -11.75 -41.25
CA TRP A 902 12.40 -11.89 -41.47
C TRP A 902 13.24 -11.01 -40.53
N SER A 903 12.84 -9.76 -40.30
CA SER A 903 13.52 -8.88 -39.33
C SER A 903 13.45 -9.43 -37.90
N SER A 904 12.38 -10.14 -37.54
CA SER A 904 12.27 -10.82 -36.24
C SER A 904 13.25 -11.99 -36.13
N LEU A 905 13.38 -12.81 -37.18
CA LEU A 905 14.33 -13.93 -37.21
C LEU A 905 15.78 -13.44 -37.22
N GLU A 906 16.12 -12.46 -38.06
CA GLU A 906 17.48 -11.91 -38.16
C GLU A 906 17.96 -11.30 -36.83
N CYS A 907 17.10 -10.54 -36.14
CA CYS A 907 17.42 -10.02 -34.81
C CYS A 907 17.56 -11.14 -33.76
N ALA A 908 16.75 -12.19 -33.83
CA ALA A 908 16.86 -13.32 -32.90
C ALA A 908 18.16 -14.12 -33.11
N LEU A 909 18.51 -14.46 -34.35
CA LEU A 909 19.75 -15.19 -34.68
C LEU A 909 20.99 -14.39 -34.26
N ALA A 910 21.01 -13.08 -34.51
CA ALA A 910 22.13 -12.22 -34.09
C ALA A 910 22.27 -12.14 -32.56
N LEU A 911 21.15 -12.12 -31.82
CA LEU A 911 21.17 -12.20 -30.35
C LEU A 911 21.71 -13.56 -29.85
N LEU A 912 21.46 -14.65 -30.57
CA LEU A 912 22.01 -15.98 -30.24
C LEU A 912 23.49 -16.12 -30.59
N MET A 913 23.99 -15.42 -31.62
CA MET A 913 25.44 -15.31 -31.87
C MET A 913 26.12 -14.58 -30.71
N HIS A 914 25.63 -13.38 -30.35
CA HIS A 914 26.16 -12.63 -29.19
C HIS A 914 26.12 -13.45 -27.89
N TYR A 915 25.08 -14.25 -27.66
CA TYR A 915 25.00 -15.12 -26.48
C TYR A 915 26.15 -16.14 -26.43
N ARG A 916 26.53 -16.73 -27.57
CA ARG A 916 27.67 -17.64 -27.70
C ARG A 916 29.00 -16.89 -27.58
N ASP A 917 29.15 -15.74 -28.23
CA ASP A 917 30.37 -14.91 -28.16
C ASP A 917 30.67 -14.40 -26.73
N LEU A 918 29.64 -14.28 -25.88
CA LEU A 918 29.75 -13.90 -24.47
C LEU A 918 30.14 -15.06 -23.53
N TRP A 919 29.68 -16.29 -23.79
CA TRP A 919 29.92 -17.47 -22.91
C TRP A 919 31.04 -18.39 -23.39
N CYS A 920 31.33 -18.43 -24.68
CA CYS A 920 32.32 -19.30 -25.31
C CYS A 920 33.56 -18.50 -25.76
N ASN A 921 34.04 -17.58 -24.93
CA ASN A 921 35.03 -16.58 -25.33
C ASN A 921 36.48 -17.00 -25.02
N ASP A 922 37.31 -17.15 -26.06
CA ASP A 922 38.72 -17.57 -25.93
C ASP A 922 39.67 -16.50 -25.35
N LEU A 923 39.22 -15.25 -25.16
CA LEU A 923 40.11 -14.14 -24.75
C LEU A 923 40.39 -14.08 -23.24
N GLY A 924 39.89 -15.04 -22.46
CA GLY A 924 40.08 -15.11 -20.99
C GLY A 924 39.34 -14.04 -20.18
N LEU A 925 38.53 -13.19 -20.85
CA LEU A 925 37.67 -12.20 -20.21
C LEU A 925 36.34 -12.84 -19.79
N ARG A 926 35.86 -12.58 -18.57
CA ARG A 926 34.56 -13.05 -18.03
C ARG A 926 33.35 -12.32 -18.65
N LEU A 927 33.26 -12.25 -19.99
CA LEU A 927 32.25 -11.46 -20.71
C LEU A 927 30.81 -11.94 -20.44
N HIS A 928 30.62 -13.20 -20.06
CA HIS A 928 29.32 -13.75 -19.62
C HIS A 928 28.71 -12.98 -18.45
N LEU A 929 29.50 -12.29 -17.62
CA LEU A 929 28.99 -11.42 -16.55
C LEU A 929 28.23 -10.19 -17.09
N VAL A 930 28.65 -9.64 -18.24
CA VAL A 930 27.89 -8.61 -18.97
C VAL A 930 26.66 -9.26 -19.62
N GLY A 931 26.82 -10.46 -20.18
CA GLY A 931 25.74 -11.25 -20.77
C GLY A 931 24.62 -11.64 -19.81
N ARG A 932 24.93 -11.89 -18.53
CA ARG A 932 23.94 -12.21 -17.48
C ARG A 932 22.89 -11.11 -17.29
N ALA A 933 23.27 -9.85 -17.52
CA ALA A 933 22.32 -8.74 -17.53
C ALA A 933 21.38 -8.72 -18.75
N PHE A 934 21.47 -9.68 -19.67
CA PHE A 934 20.63 -9.85 -20.88
C PHE A 934 20.04 -11.28 -21.01
N VAL A 935 20.14 -12.12 -19.97
CA VAL A 935 19.73 -13.55 -20.02
C VAL A 935 18.29 -13.77 -20.49
N LEU A 936 17.35 -12.89 -20.10
CA LEU A 936 15.95 -12.95 -20.54
C LEU A 936 15.74 -12.53 -22.00
N ASP A 937 16.66 -11.72 -22.54
CA ASP A 937 16.63 -11.26 -23.93
C ASP A 937 17.17 -12.36 -24.86
N PHE A 938 18.22 -13.08 -24.44
CA PHE A 938 18.66 -14.31 -25.09
C PHE A 938 17.60 -15.40 -25.01
N PHE A 939 16.99 -15.65 -23.84
CA PHE A 939 15.84 -16.57 -23.71
C PHE A 939 14.70 -16.20 -24.67
N SER A 940 14.36 -14.91 -24.77
CA SER A 940 13.36 -14.43 -25.73
C SER A 940 13.80 -14.58 -27.19
N ALA A 941 15.10 -14.60 -27.51
CA ALA A 941 15.62 -14.85 -28.85
C ALA A 941 15.55 -16.35 -29.21
N THR A 942 15.90 -17.25 -28.28
CA THR A 942 15.74 -18.70 -28.45
C THR A 942 14.28 -19.05 -28.75
N LEU A 943 13.35 -18.53 -27.94
CA LEU A 943 11.91 -18.74 -28.15
C LEU A 943 11.39 -18.10 -29.44
N THR A 944 11.92 -16.95 -29.87
CA THR A 944 11.54 -16.34 -31.16
C THR A 944 11.99 -17.22 -32.32
N THR A 945 13.21 -17.74 -32.27
CA THR A 945 13.77 -18.65 -33.29
C THR A 945 13.00 -19.97 -33.34
N TYR A 946 12.59 -20.52 -32.19
CA TYR A 946 11.73 -21.70 -32.13
C TYR A 946 10.35 -21.47 -32.77
N VAL A 947 9.72 -20.30 -32.58
CA VAL A 947 8.47 -19.98 -33.31
C VAL A 947 8.69 -20.00 -34.82
N HIS A 948 9.81 -19.47 -35.31
CA HIS A 948 10.11 -19.46 -36.75
C HIS A 948 10.38 -20.86 -37.32
N LEU A 949 10.98 -21.78 -36.54
CA LEU A 949 11.23 -23.17 -36.94
C LEU A 949 10.03 -24.11 -36.82
N LEU A 950 9.10 -23.86 -35.89
CA LEU A 950 7.89 -24.67 -35.68
C LEU A 950 6.76 -24.34 -36.69
N ARG A 951 6.96 -23.34 -37.56
CA ARG A 951 5.97 -22.93 -38.55
C ARG A 951 6.05 -23.79 -39.81
N PRO A 952 4.98 -24.50 -40.23
CA PRO A 952 4.98 -25.32 -41.43
C PRO A 952 5.02 -24.48 -42.72
N ASP A 953 4.68 -23.18 -42.62
CA ASP A 953 4.75 -22.21 -43.71
C ASP A 953 6.06 -21.38 -43.73
N ALA A 954 7.05 -21.76 -42.91
CA ALA A 954 8.35 -21.08 -42.85
C ALA A 954 9.14 -21.28 -44.16
N PRO A 955 9.56 -20.21 -44.89
CA PRO A 955 10.34 -20.34 -46.13
C PRO A 955 11.82 -20.72 -45.90
N LEU A 956 12.10 -21.54 -44.89
CA LEU A 956 13.44 -22.00 -44.48
C LEU A 956 13.89 -23.28 -45.19
N THR A 957 13.03 -23.84 -46.05
CA THR A 957 13.23 -25.09 -46.80
C THR A 957 13.51 -24.88 -48.29
N SER A 958 13.27 -23.68 -48.85
CA SER A 958 13.48 -23.39 -50.27
C SER A 958 14.31 -22.10 -50.48
N ALA A 959 15.29 -22.17 -51.37
CA ALA A 959 16.21 -21.07 -51.63
C ALA A 959 15.61 -20.05 -52.61
N SER A 960 14.80 -19.12 -52.10
CA SER A 960 14.28 -17.97 -52.87
C SER A 960 14.73 -16.64 -52.27
N THR A 961 16.00 -16.28 -52.48
CA THR A 961 16.59 -15.00 -52.02
C THR A 961 16.16 -13.83 -52.91
N THR A 962 15.15 -13.08 -52.47
CA THR A 962 14.74 -11.79 -53.07
C THR A 962 14.73 -10.61 -52.08
N SER A 963 15.15 -10.82 -50.83
CA SER A 963 15.48 -9.75 -49.87
C SER A 963 16.94 -9.89 -49.41
N GLY A 964 17.60 -8.77 -49.10
CA GLY A 964 19.06 -8.63 -49.04
C GLY A 964 19.79 -9.24 -47.84
N ALA A 965 19.18 -10.20 -47.13
CA ALA A 965 19.79 -10.89 -45.99
C ALA A 965 19.99 -12.38 -46.31
N ALA A 966 21.25 -12.84 -46.29
CA ALA A 966 21.58 -14.25 -46.44
C ALA A 966 21.31 -15.00 -45.13
N ILE A 967 20.07 -15.46 -44.95
CA ILE A 967 19.65 -16.21 -43.75
C ILE A 967 20.29 -17.61 -43.77
N PRO A 968 20.88 -18.09 -42.65
CA PRO A 968 21.50 -19.41 -42.59
C PRO A 968 20.49 -20.54 -42.89
N PRO A 969 20.92 -21.65 -43.53
CA PRO A 969 20.09 -22.83 -43.71
C PRO A 969 19.52 -23.37 -42.39
N ARG A 970 18.33 -24.00 -42.44
CA ARG A 970 17.62 -24.57 -41.28
C ARG A 970 18.53 -25.35 -40.33
N GLN A 971 19.47 -26.13 -40.85
CA GLN A 971 20.40 -26.91 -40.01
C GLN A 971 21.33 -26.02 -39.17
N ILE A 972 21.92 -24.97 -39.74
CA ILE A 972 22.81 -24.04 -38.99
C ILE A 972 22.03 -23.32 -37.88
N ILE A 973 20.74 -23.04 -38.10
CA ILE A 973 19.85 -22.49 -37.06
C ILE A 973 19.61 -23.53 -35.94
N LEU A 974 19.38 -24.80 -36.27
CA LEU A 974 19.24 -25.89 -35.29
C LEU A 974 20.52 -26.11 -34.48
N ASP A 975 21.69 -26.11 -35.13
CA ASP A 975 22.99 -26.29 -34.49
C ASP A 975 23.32 -25.11 -33.57
N THR A 976 22.99 -23.88 -34.01
CA THR A 976 23.06 -22.68 -33.17
C THR A 976 22.19 -22.82 -31.93
N LEU A 977 20.94 -23.26 -32.07
CA LEU A 977 20.02 -23.42 -30.94
C LEU A 977 20.50 -24.48 -29.95
N ARG A 978 21.01 -25.62 -30.44
CA ARG A 978 21.62 -26.66 -29.59
C ARG A 978 22.78 -26.11 -28.78
N SER A 979 23.72 -25.43 -29.43
CA SER A 979 24.84 -24.77 -28.77
C SER A 979 24.39 -23.71 -27.75
N CYS A 980 23.27 -23.02 -27.98
CA CYS A 980 22.68 -22.13 -26.98
C CYS A 980 22.02 -22.88 -25.81
N VAL A 981 21.35 -24.02 -26.05
CA VAL A 981 20.75 -24.85 -24.97
C VAL A 981 21.83 -25.50 -24.10
N GLU A 982 22.96 -25.91 -24.68
CA GLU A 982 24.14 -26.39 -23.96
C GLU A 982 24.68 -25.35 -22.95
N ILE A 983 24.63 -24.05 -23.27
CA ILE A 983 24.99 -22.98 -22.32
C ILE A 983 23.98 -22.95 -21.15
N TRP A 984 22.68 -23.08 -21.40
CA TRP A 984 21.68 -23.23 -20.32
C TRP A 984 21.86 -24.51 -19.51
N GLU A 985 22.43 -25.57 -20.09
CA GLU A 985 22.79 -26.79 -19.35
C GLU A 985 23.99 -26.57 -18.41
N SER A 986 25.01 -25.83 -18.87
CA SER A 986 26.18 -25.52 -18.04
C SER A 986 25.82 -24.70 -16.79
N GLU A 987 24.83 -23.81 -16.90
CA GLU A 987 24.29 -22.99 -15.80
C GLU A 987 23.14 -23.68 -15.02
N ARG A 988 22.76 -24.93 -15.37
CA ARG A 988 21.51 -25.57 -14.90
C ARG A 988 21.36 -25.63 -13.37
N GLU A 989 22.44 -25.79 -12.62
CA GLU A 989 22.40 -25.83 -11.15
C GLU A 989 22.73 -24.49 -10.47
N SER A 990 23.09 -23.42 -11.21
CA SER A 990 23.41 -22.11 -10.61
C SER A 990 22.15 -21.43 -10.04
N SER A 991 21.02 -21.53 -10.74
CA SER A 991 19.70 -21.18 -10.18
C SER A 991 18.58 -22.04 -10.74
N VAL A 992 17.47 -22.12 -9.99
CA VAL A 992 16.24 -22.79 -10.45
C VAL A 992 15.68 -22.14 -11.73
N CYS A 993 15.95 -20.85 -11.99
CA CYS A 993 15.53 -20.21 -13.24
C CYS A 993 16.37 -20.66 -14.44
N TYR A 994 17.68 -20.95 -14.27
CA TYR A 994 18.47 -21.62 -15.31
C TYR A 994 18.00 -23.06 -15.50
N LYS A 995 17.77 -23.80 -14.40
CA LYS A 995 17.24 -25.17 -14.43
C LYS A 995 15.96 -25.27 -15.26
N THR A 996 14.94 -24.47 -14.91
CA THR A 996 13.65 -24.51 -15.63
C THR A 996 13.72 -23.82 -16.99
N GLY A 997 14.66 -22.90 -17.21
CA GLY A 997 14.96 -22.37 -18.54
C GLY A 997 15.47 -23.47 -19.47
N TYR A 998 16.47 -24.25 -19.05
CA TYR A 998 16.94 -25.44 -19.76
C TYR A 998 15.81 -26.46 -19.96
N ASP A 999 15.09 -26.85 -18.90
CA ASP A 999 14.02 -27.85 -18.98
C ASP A 999 12.91 -27.43 -19.98
N LEU A 1000 12.60 -26.12 -20.07
CA LEU A 1000 11.71 -25.56 -21.10
C LEU A 1000 12.33 -25.62 -22.50
N LEU A 1001 13.55 -25.11 -22.68
CA LEU A 1001 14.17 -24.99 -24.00
C LEU A 1001 14.49 -26.36 -24.62
N GLN A 1002 14.82 -27.36 -23.81
CA GLN A 1002 14.94 -28.76 -24.23
C GLN A 1002 13.57 -29.33 -24.62
N GLY A 1003 12.54 -29.14 -23.79
CA GLY A 1003 11.17 -29.58 -24.10
C GLY A 1003 10.54 -28.89 -25.33
N ILE A 1004 11.14 -27.82 -25.85
CA ILE A 1004 10.78 -27.20 -27.14
C ILE A 1004 11.69 -27.69 -28.28
N LEU A 1005 12.96 -27.98 -28.00
CA LEU A 1005 13.88 -28.63 -28.94
C LEU A 1005 13.34 -30.01 -29.37
N ASP A 1006 12.76 -30.75 -28.42
CA ASP A 1006 12.14 -32.07 -28.63
C ASP A 1006 10.87 -32.02 -29.51
N LEU A 1007 10.24 -30.83 -29.65
CA LEU A 1007 9.07 -30.62 -30.53
C LEU A 1007 9.46 -30.34 -31.99
N LEU A 1008 10.75 -30.13 -32.29
CA LEU A 1008 11.21 -29.86 -33.65
C LEU A 1008 11.43 -31.16 -34.45
N PRO A 1009 10.93 -31.27 -35.69
CA PRO A 1009 11.15 -32.46 -36.49
C PRO A 1009 12.65 -32.65 -36.78
N THR A 1010 13.14 -33.83 -36.40
CA THR A 1010 14.56 -34.21 -36.30
C THR A 1010 15.20 -34.67 -37.61
N SER A 1011 14.41 -34.80 -38.69
CA SER A 1011 14.86 -35.04 -40.06
C SER A 1011 14.19 -34.06 -41.03
N MET A 1012 14.55 -34.16 -42.32
CA MET A 1012 13.89 -33.45 -43.44
C MET A 1012 12.88 -34.34 -44.18
N ASP A 1013 12.51 -35.50 -43.61
CA ASP A 1013 11.73 -36.54 -44.29
C ASP A 1013 10.30 -36.68 -43.73
N SER A 1014 9.42 -35.74 -44.11
CA SER A 1014 7.94 -35.92 -44.14
C SER A 1014 7.26 -34.87 -45.02
#